data_AF-U2MGX6-F1
#
_entry.id   AF-U2MGX6-F1
#
_cell.length_a   1.000
_cell.length_b   1.000
_cell.length_c   1.000
_cell.angle_alpha   90.00
_cell.angle_beta   90.00
_cell.angle_gamma   90.00
#
_symmetry.space_group_name_H-M   'P 1'
#
loop_
_entity.id
_entity.type
_entity.pdbx_description
1 polymer ?
#
loop_
_entity_poly.entity_id
_entity_poly.type
_entity_poly.pdbx_seq_one_letter_code
_entity_poly.pdbx_strand_id
1 'polypeptide(L)'
;MKNLFSHAPYSVHSAKKSIRKNAFPSGASFRAVKKALLLLLLFAASLFAEDTAGLSAPGRMRTADEGFAAEEFRRGVQAYYRGAFNEAILQFERSLSYKSDDNLILDWLGKAYYRSGLEGEALASWKRAYENGWGGILMQNRIEVVSERRVTGDAYGKDARYTEAGSFPGMNGDVLVFSEPVSSLPLADGTLWVVAYGSNELLKINVNGTVVRRAEGPINGFDRPLDVIALQSGNMLVSESAGDRLSLLNPDGKFIKYIGSKGRGVGQCVGPQYLTEDENGNIYVTDYGNSRVDVFDKDGNALFYFGRAQNGFAGFQGPTGIAAVSGGIYVADNVTGGIYQFDTAGNFIRTLVREKTFRFPESMKAWNGFLVVCDSNKVISVDLETGATYESAKTGNAPSRLTSAVPDANGNVLVTDMKSNEVYVMTKMQELVGGLFVQIERVNADKFPLVVVELSVENRRRESVVGLGEENFYLTEGKRPVLQQKLIGAASNNKIEDLTLIIDRSKESAAYGAQIQNAVRELSSAMKGEGTLRIVCAGAVPATEYKGSPRAAEKFGINVLKTPVSAEVPLDLALRLAANDLINAEAKRAVVFLSAGRVTQNAFKKYGLSELTAYFNNNSIAFSPVLLTQGAADPEIAYLEENTKGKSYYVFRQEGLAPVVDDLRNLPVGRYQLSYMSSLNTDMGRAFLPIEVETYLMNRSGRDESGYFAPLQ
;
A
#
# COMPACT_ATOMS: atom_id res chain seq x y z
N MET A 1 -36.55 -31.24 -75.64
CA MET A 1 -35.98 -32.17 -74.64
C MET A 1 -35.60 -31.37 -73.41
N LYS A 2 -36.09 -31.80 -72.23
CA LYS A 2 -35.92 -31.22 -70.87
C LYS A 2 -36.54 -29.84 -70.59
N ASN A 3 -37.84 -29.93 -70.25
CA ASN A 3 -38.59 -29.18 -69.25
C ASN A 3 -37.77 -28.93 -67.96
N LEU A 4 -37.70 -27.70 -67.43
CA LEU A 4 -38.71 -26.98 -66.61
C LEU A 4 -38.86 -27.59 -65.20
N PHE A 5 -38.46 -26.89 -64.14
CA PHE A 5 -39.33 -25.93 -63.44
C PHE A 5 -38.57 -25.15 -62.35
N SER A 6 -38.46 -23.85 -62.59
CA SER A 6 -38.33 -22.79 -61.60
C SER A 6 -39.58 -22.71 -60.74
N HIS A 7 -39.47 -22.53 -59.41
CA HIS A 7 -40.43 -21.79 -58.59
C HIS A 7 -39.66 -21.16 -57.41
N ALA A 8 -39.44 -19.84 -57.48
CA ALA A 8 -39.39 -18.94 -56.32
C ALA A 8 -40.84 -18.58 -55.94
N PRO A 9 -41.19 -18.01 -54.76
CA PRO A 9 -40.30 -17.22 -53.90
C PRO A 9 -40.47 -17.47 -52.39
N TYR A 10 -39.42 -17.25 -51.60
CA TYR A 10 -39.61 -16.81 -50.21
C TYR A 10 -38.52 -15.80 -49.84
N SER A 11 -38.95 -14.55 -49.70
CA SER A 11 -38.20 -13.44 -49.15
C SER A 11 -37.90 -13.71 -47.67
N VAL A 12 -36.63 -13.90 -47.32
CA VAL A 12 -36.18 -13.86 -45.92
C VAL A 12 -35.62 -12.46 -45.67
N HIS A 13 -36.49 -11.56 -45.21
CA HIS A 13 -36.06 -10.37 -44.48
C HIS A 13 -35.38 -10.81 -43.19
N SER A 14 -34.04 -10.70 -43.13
CA SER A 14 -33.32 -10.82 -41.86
C SER A 14 -33.57 -9.56 -41.03
N ALA A 15 -34.60 -9.59 -40.18
CA ALA A 15 -34.75 -8.63 -39.11
C ALA A 15 -33.69 -8.92 -38.02
N LYS A 16 -32.47 -8.40 -38.20
CA LYS A 16 -31.53 -8.22 -37.09
C LYS A 16 -32.15 -7.18 -36.15
N LYS A 17 -32.88 -7.64 -35.14
CA LYS A 17 -33.34 -6.82 -34.03
C LYS A 17 -32.08 -6.34 -33.28
N SER A 18 -31.71 -5.09 -33.51
CA SER A 18 -30.69 -4.39 -32.73
C SER A 18 -31.14 -4.37 -31.27
N ILE A 19 -30.47 -5.13 -30.41
CA ILE A 19 -30.53 -4.87 -28.98
C ILE A 19 -29.70 -3.60 -28.77
N ARG A 20 -30.38 -2.44 -28.83
CA ARG A 20 -29.83 -1.19 -28.30
C ARG A 20 -29.53 -1.46 -26.83
N LYS A 21 -28.23 -1.47 -26.47
CA LYS A 21 -27.79 -1.26 -25.10
C LYS A 21 -28.37 0.09 -24.68
N ASN A 22 -29.41 0.08 -23.86
CA ASN A 22 -29.91 1.29 -23.23
C ASN A 22 -28.77 1.81 -22.34
N ALA A 23 -28.18 2.92 -22.78
CA ALA A 23 -27.40 3.79 -21.93
C ALA A 23 -28.30 4.22 -20.75
N PHE A 24 -27.84 3.96 -19.53
CA PHE A 24 -28.44 4.57 -18.36
C PHE A 24 -28.15 6.07 -18.40
N PRO A 25 -29.15 6.94 -18.19
CA PRO A 25 -28.93 8.39 -18.18
C PRO A 25 -28.12 8.78 -16.93
N SER A 26 -27.00 9.45 -17.18
CA SER A 26 -26.19 10.17 -16.21
C SER A 26 -27.03 11.29 -15.57
N GLY A 27 -27.28 11.22 -14.26
CA GLY A 27 -27.96 12.31 -13.55
C GLY A 27 -28.79 11.95 -12.31
N ALA A 28 -28.91 10.69 -11.91
CA ALA A 28 -29.57 10.32 -10.66
C ALA A 28 -28.56 10.17 -9.51
N SER A 29 -28.82 10.81 -8.36
CA SER A 29 -27.92 10.79 -7.21
C SER A 29 -27.49 9.36 -6.82
N PHE A 30 -26.19 9.18 -6.65
CA PHE A 30 -25.50 7.92 -6.31
C PHE A 30 -26.03 7.20 -5.04
N ARG A 31 -26.88 7.86 -4.22
CA ARG A 31 -27.50 7.28 -3.03
C ARG A 31 -28.75 6.41 -3.31
N ALA A 32 -29.49 6.67 -4.38
CA ALA A 32 -30.78 6.01 -4.60
C ALA A 32 -30.65 4.66 -5.34
N VAL A 33 -29.67 4.53 -6.23
CA VAL A 33 -29.47 3.32 -7.05
C VAL A 33 -28.77 2.19 -6.26
N LYS A 34 -27.95 2.53 -5.25
CA LYS A 34 -27.35 1.55 -4.31
C LYS A 34 -28.40 0.79 -3.48
N LYS A 35 -29.57 1.37 -3.19
CA LYS A 35 -30.62 0.68 -2.41
C LYS A 35 -31.46 -0.28 -3.24
N ALA A 36 -31.58 -0.06 -4.55
CA ALA A 36 -32.50 -0.83 -5.40
C ALA A 36 -31.83 -2.02 -6.10
N LEU A 37 -30.52 -1.95 -6.40
CA LEU A 37 -29.79 -3.04 -7.06
C LEU A 37 -29.08 -4.02 -6.09
N LEU A 38 -28.96 -3.66 -4.81
CA LEU A 38 -28.28 -4.48 -3.78
C LEU A 38 -29.22 -5.47 -3.05
N LEU A 39 -30.47 -5.60 -3.50
CA LEU A 39 -31.51 -6.38 -2.81
C LEU A 39 -31.90 -7.69 -3.52
N LEU A 40 -31.22 -8.06 -4.62
CA LEU A 40 -31.67 -9.16 -5.48
C LEU A 40 -30.67 -10.29 -5.74
N LEU A 41 -29.55 -10.34 -5.03
CA LEU A 41 -28.66 -11.50 -5.01
C LEU A 41 -28.24 -11.81 -3.57
N LEU A 42 -28.62 -13.02 -3.11
CA LEU A 42 -28.35 -13.67 -1.82
C LEU A 42 -29.50 -13.65 -0.78
N PHE A 43 -30.53 -14.46 -1.06
CA PHE A 43 -31.24 -15.19 0.00
C PHE A 43 -31.25 -16.68 -0.38
N ALA A 44 -30.15 -17.37 -0.10
CA ALA A 44 -30.16 -18.80 0.11
C ALA A 44 -29.97 -19.01 1.62
N ALA A 45 -31.09 -19.14 2.33
CA ALA A 45 -31.07 -19.59 3.71
C ALA A 45 -30.73 -21.07 3.72
N SER A 46 -29.45 -21.40 3.94
CA SER A 46 -29.05 -22.74 4.31
C SER A 46 -29.47 -22.96 5.77
N LEU A 47 -30.58 -23.67 5.98
CA LEU A 47 -30.95 -24.21 7.28
C LEU A 47 -29.95 -25.33 7.64
N PHE A 48 -28.86 -24.97 8.32
CA PHE A 48 -28.00 -25.90 9.03
C PHE A 48 -27.93 -25.46 10.49
N ALA A 49 -27.96 -26.44 11.41
CA ALA A 49 -27.96 -26.21 12.85
C ALA A 49 -26.79 -25.30 13.25
N GLU A 50 -27.07 -24.15 13.87
CA GLU A 50 -26.02 -23.22 14.30
C GLU A 50 -25.29 -23.83 15.52
N ASP A 51 -24.17 -24.51 15.25
CA ASP A 51 -23.13 -24.77 16.23
C ASP A 51 -22.45 -23.46 16.60
N THR A 52 -22.81 -22.94 17.78
CA THR A 52 -22.37 -21.61 18.29
C THR A 52 -21.65 -21.73 19.63
N ALA A 53 -20.82 -22.74 19.87
CA ALA A 53 -20.20 -22.98 21.18
C ALA A 53 -21.20 -23.16 22.35
N GLY A 54 -22.46 -23.56 22.06
CA GLY A 54 -23.53 -23.61 23.07
C GLY A 54 -24.13 -22.24 23.40
N LEU A 55 -23.87 -21.22 22.58
CA LEU A 55 -24.40 -19.86 22.72
C LEU A 55 -25.83 -19.72 22.14
N SER A 56 -26.36 -20.74 21.44
CA SER A 56 -27.66 -20.67 20.77
C SER A 56 -28.86 -20.90 21.71
N ALA A 57 -29.75 -19.90 21.65
CA ALA A 57 -31.14 -19.80 22.11
C ALA A 57 -31.39 -19.28 23.56
N PRO A 58 -31.90 -18.03 23.69
CA PRO A 58 -32.55 -17.58 24.93
C PRO A 58 -33.65 -18.58 25.33
N GLY A 59 -33.53 -19.16 26.53
CA GLY A 59 -34.53 -20.09 27.09
C GLY A 59 -34.19 -21.58 27.05
N ARG A 60 -33.06 -22.00 26.45
CA ARG A 60 -32.56 -23.38 26.57
C ARG A 60 -31.58 -23.50 27.74
N MET A 61 -31.75 -24.52 28.58
CA MET A 61 -30.80 -24.84 29.64
C MET A 61 -29.53 -25.45 29.03
N ARG A 62 -28.36 -24.85 29.29
CA ARG A 62 -27.06 -25.36 28.82
C ARG A 62 -26.67 -26.64 29.57
N THR A 63 -26.00 -27.57 28.91
CA THR A 63 -25.28 -28.65 29.61
C THR A 63 -24.08 -28.08 30.36
N ALA A 64 -23.50 -28.84 31.30
CA ALA A 64 -22.29 -28.43 32.01
C ALA A 64 -21.13 -28.19 31.02
N ASP A 65 -20.96 -29.08 30.04
CA ASP A 65 -19.92 -28.98 29.01
C ASP A 65 -20.14 -27.77 28.08
N GLU A 66 -21.39 -27.45 27.71
CA GLU A 66 -21.73 -26.21 26.97
C GLU A 66 -21.39 -24.96 27.79
N GLY A 67 -21.59 -25.01 29.12
CA GLY A 67 -21.21 -23.91 30.03
C GLY A 67 -19.69 -23.70 30.12
N PHE A 68 -18.92 -24.79 30.26
CA PHE A 68 -17.46 -24.73 30.32
C PHE A 68 -16.84 -24.30 28.99
N ALA A 69 -17.34 -24.84 27.87
CA ALA A 69 -16.92 -24.43 26.53
C ALA A 69 -17.15 -22.92 26.31
N ALA A 70 -18.35 -22.41 26.61
CA ALA A 70 -18.67 -21.00 26.43
C ALA A 70 -17.76 -20.06 27.25
N GLU A 71 -17.39 -20.45 28.47
CA GLU A 71 -16.51 -19.64 29.32
C GLU A 71 -15.06 -19.63 28.84
N GLU A 72 -14.50 -20.76 28.43
CA GLU A 72 -13.15 -20.81 27.85
C GLU A 72 -13.13 -20.11 26.48
N PHE A 73 -14.17 -20.26 25.66
CA PHE A 73 -14.33 -19.50 24.41
C PHE A 73 -14.32 -17.99 24.65
N ARG A 74 -15.08 -17.50 25.65
CA ARG A 74 -15.12 -16.09 26.03
C ARG A 74 -13.73 -15.57 26.43
N ARG A 75 -12.99 -16.33 27.24
CA ARG A 75 -11.61 -16.00 27.64
C ARG A 75 -10.67 -15.99 26.43
N GLY A 76 -10.83 -16.93 25.50
CA GLY A 76 -10.09 -16.98 24.25
C GLY A 76 -10.30 -15.73 23.39
N VAL A 77 -11.55 -15.31 23.20
CA VAL A 77 -11.89 -14.07 22.46
C VAL A 77 -11.27 -12.84 23.14
N GLN A 78 -11.35 -12.74 24.46
CA GLN A 78 -10.74 -11.64 25.22
C GLN A 78 -9.21 -11.65 25.16
N ALA A 79 -8.57 -12.83 25.17
CA ALA A 79 -7.13 -12.96 25.00
C ALA A 79 -6.69 -12.57 23.57
N TYR A 80 -7.45 -12.99 22.56
CA TYR A 80 -7.21 -12.65 21.16
C TYR A 80 -7.20 -11.14 20.95
N TYR A 81 -8.23 -10.44 21.43
CA TYR A 81 -8.31 -8.97 21.30
C TYR A 81 -7.34 -8.19 22.19
N ARG A 82 -6.73 -8.82 23.20
CA ARG A 82 -5.59 -8.28 23.94
C ARG A 82 -4.25 -8.51 23.24
N GLY A 83 -4.23 -9.19 22.08
CA GLY A 83 -3.00 -9.56 21.37
C GLY A 83 -2.26 -10.76 21.97
N ALA A 84 -2.83 -11.42 22.98
CA ALA A 84 -2.23 -12.58 23.65
C ALA A 84 -2.58 -13.88 22.89
N PHE A 85 -2.10 -14.02 21.65
CA PHE A 85 -2.52 -15.10 20.75
C PHE A 85 -2.22 -16.51 21.28
N ASN A 86 -1.09 -16.72 21.96
CA ASN A 86 -0.77 -18.03 22.56
C ASN A 86 -1.73 -18.38 23.70
N GLU A 87 -2.15 -17.40 24.50
CA GLU A 87 -3.19 -17.60 25.51
C GLU A 87 -4.53 -17.92 24.84
N ALA A 88 -4.88 -17.18 23.78
CA ALA A 88 -6.12 -17.42 23.03
C ALA A 88 -6.19 -18.83 22.44
N ILE A 89 -5.11 -19.31 21.79
CA ILE A 89 -5.00 -20.67 21.25
C ILE A 89 -5.29 -21.70 22.35
N LEU A 90 -4.62 -21.59 23.50
CA LEU A 90 -4.81 -22.51 24.62
C LEU A 90 -6.27 -22.52 25.13
N GLN A 91 -6.91 -21.35 25.22
CA GLN A 91 -8.32 -21.25 25.64
C GLN A 91 -9.27 -21.88 24.62
N PHE A 92 -9.04 -21.68 23.32
CA PHE A 92 -9.86 -22.30 22.28
C PHE A 92 -9.68 -23.82 22.20
N GLU A 93 -8.47 -24.33 22.38
CA GLU A 93 -8.21 -25.77 22.45
C GLU A 93 -8.91 -26.41 23.67
N ARG A 94 -8.86 -25.75 24.83
CA ARG A 94 -9.63 -26.17 26.02
C ARG A 94 -11.13 -26.16 25.76
N SER A 95 -11.63 -25.12 25.09
CA SER A 95 -13.03 -25.04 24.70
C SER A 95 -13.44 -26.20 23.78
N LEU A 96 -12.60 -26.57 22.81
CA LEU A 96 -12.82 -27.72 21.92
C LEU A 96 -12.73 -29.07 22.65
N SER A 97 -12.04 -29.15 23.79
CA SER A 97 -12.02 -30.37 24.61
C SER A 97 -13.36 -30.66 25.28
N TYR A 98 -14.17 -29.63 25.56
CA TYR A 98 -15.53 -29.76 26.08
C TYR A 98 -16.57 -29.94 24.97
N LYS A 99 -16.39 -29.23 23.84
CA LYS A 99 -17.25 -29.33 22.66
C LYS A 99 -16.41 -29.53 21.40
N SER A 100 -16.11 -30.79 21.11
CA SER A 100 -15.38 -31.15 19.90
C SER A 100 -16.17 -30.75 18.65
N ASP A 101 -15.47 -30.27 17.62
CA ASP A 101 -16.04 -29.93 16.31
C ASP A 101 -16.97 -28.70 16.26
N ASP A 102 -16.96 -27.85 17.30
CA ASP A 102 -17.67 -26.58 17.21
C ASP A 102 -17.03 -25.62 16.19
N ASN A 103 -17.77 -25.31 15.13
CA ASN A 103 -17.25 -24.57 13.99
C ASN A 103 -16.89 -23.11 14.31
N LEU A 104 -17.61 -22.47 15.24
CA LEU A 104 -17.28 -21.12 15.69
C LEU A 104 -15.93 -21.13 16.41
N ILE A 105 -15.71 -22.10 17.31
CA ILE A 105 -14.44 -22.21 18.04
C ILE A 105 -13.29 -22.53 17.07
N LEU A 106 -13.51 -23.40 16.06
CA LEU A 106 -12.52 -23.69 15.02
C LEU A 106 -12.15 -22.45 14.17
N ASP A 107 -13.12 -21.60 13.80
CA ASP A 107 -12.84 -20.33 13.11
C ASP A 107 -11.95 -19.41 13.96
N TRP A 108 -12.28 -19.25 15.24
CA TRP A 108 -11.52 -18.43 16.19
C TRP A 108 -10.13 -18.98 16.49
N LEU A 109 -9.98 -20.30 16.60
CA LEU A 109 -8.70 -20.97 16.71
C LEU A 109 -7.84 -20.70 15.45
N GLY A 110 -8.43 -20.80 14.26
CA GLY A 110 -7.76 -20.46 13.01
C GLY A 110 -7.31 -19.00 12.94
N LYS A 111 -8.16 -18.06 13.40
CA LYS A 111 -7.82 -16.63 13.54
C LYS A 111 -6.62 -16.43 14.48
N ALA A 112 -6.61 -17.10 15.64
CA ALA A 112 -5.51 -17.01 16.59
C ALA A 112 -4.20 -17.60 16.03
N TYR A 113 -4.27 -18.75 15.36
CA TYR A 113 -3.12 -19.35 14.67
C TYR A 113 -2.56 -18.43 13.59
N TYR A 114 -3.42 -17.83 12.76
CA TYR A 114 -3.00 -16.90 11.72
C TYR A 114 -2.26 -15.69 12.31
N ARG A 115 -2.82 -15.05 13.34
CA ARG A 115 -2.18 -13.91 14.01
C ARG A 115 -0.91 -14.27 14.77
N SER A 116 -0.72 -15.54 15.11
CA SER A 116 0.52 -16.06 15.68
C SER A 116 1.60 -16.41 14.64
N GLY A 117 1.30 -16.33 13.33
CA GLY A 117 2.20 -16.71 12.24
C GLY A 117 2.16 -18.18 11.85
N LEU A 118 1.33 -18.99 12.53
CA LEU A 118 1.16 -20.43 12.29
C LEU A 118 0.11 -20.67 11.19
N GLU A 119 0.40 -20.23 9.97
CA GLU A 119 -0.58 -20.24 8.87
C GLU A 119 -0.99 -21.65 8.41
N GLY A 120 -0.12 -22.65 8.60
CA GLY A 120 -0.45 -24.05 8.35
C GLY A 120 -1.59 -24.54 9.25
N GLU A 121 -1.49 -24.28 10.55
CA GLU A 121 -2.49 -24.66 11.55
C GLU A 121 -3.78 -23.85 11.41
N ALA A 122 -3.65 -22.58 11.01
CA ALA A 122 -4.80 -21.73 10.68
C ALA A 122 -5.62 -22.33 9.52
N LEU A 123 -4.94 -22.71 8.44
CA LEU A 123 -5.56 -23.34 7.27
C LEU A 123 -6.19 -24.69 7.62
N ALA A 124 -5.54 -25.51 8.45
CA ALA A 124 -6.11 -26.78 8.91
C ALA A 124 -7.42 -26.56 9.70
N SER A 125 -7.43 -25.60 10.63
CA SER A 125 -8.61 -25.25 11.44
C SER A 125 -9.76 -24.75 10.58
N TRP A 126 -9.48 -23.82 9.65
CA TRP A 126 -10.49 -23.27 8.76
C TRP A 126 -11.02 -24.28 7.75
N LYS A 127 -10.17 -25.17 7.20
CA LYS A 127 -10.60 -26.24 6.29
C LYS A 127 -11.54 -27.21 7.00
N ARG A 128 -11.24 -27.61 8.24
CA ARG A 128 -12.13 -28.45 9.04
C ARG A 128 -13.49 -27.80 9.26
N ALA A 129 -13.52 -26.52 9.64
CA ALA A 129 -14.79 -25.78 9.80
C ALA A 129 -15.56 -25.69 8.47
N TYR A 130 -14.88 -25.41 7.36
CA TYR A 130 -15.48 -25.33 6.03
C TYR A 130 -16.06 -26.67 5.55
N GLU A 131 -15.36 -27.78 5.78
CA GLU A 131 -15.82 -29.13 5.47
C GLU A 131 -17.10 -29.50 6.26
N ASN A 132 -17.25 -28.94 7.46
CA ASN A 132 -18.48 -29.03 8.27
C ASN A 132 -19.60 -28.08 7.80
N GLY A 133 -19.41 -27.34 6.70
CA GLY A 133 -20.38 -26.42 6.13
C GLY A 133 -20.38 -25.00 6.71
N TRP A 134 -19.37 -24.62 7.51
CA TRP A 134 -19.27 -23.30 8.12
C TRP A 134 -18.67 -22.22 7.20
N GLY A 135 -19.18 -20.99 7.31
CA GLY A 135 -18.61 -19.78 6.69
C GLY A 135 -18.74 -19.63 5.17
N GLY A 136 -19.14 -20.69 4.45
CA GLY A 136 -19.47 -20.63 3.02
C GLY A 136 -18.38 -19.97 2.15
N ILE A 137 -18.79 -19.08 1.24
CA ILE A 137 -17.89 -18.40 0.29
C ILE A 137 -16.83 -17.56 1.02
N LEU A 138 -17.19 -16.93 2.15
CA LEU A 138 -16.25 -16.10 2.91
C LEU A 138 -15.07 -16.93 3.44
N MET A 139 -15.38 -18.10 4.02
CA MET A 139 -14.35 -19.01 4.53
C MET A 139 -13.52 -19.60 3.39
N GLN A 140 -14.16 -19.99 2.29
CA GLN A 140 -13.46 -20.48 1.09
C GLN A 140 -12.45 -19.46 0.56
N ASN A 141 -12.86 -18.19 0.41
CA ASN A 141 -11.99 -17.12 -0.05
C ASN A 141 -10.82 -16.90 0.92
N ARG A 142 -11.06 -16.96 2.24
CA ARG A 142 -9.99 -16.82 3.24
C ARG A 142 -8.95 -17.94 3.11
N ILE A 143 -9.40 -19.19 2.97
CA ILE A 143 -8.53 -20.36 2.79
C ILE A 143 -7.70 -20.22 1.51
N GLU A 144 -8.31 -19.79 0.40
CA GLU A 144 -7.64 -19.60 -0.88
C GLU A 144 -6.56 -18.52 -0.81
N VAL A 145 -6.90 -17.31 -0.33
CA VAL A 145 -5.96 -16.18 -0.21
C VAL A 145 -4.75 -16.55 0.66
N VAL A 146 -4.99 -17.13 1.84
CA VAL A 146 -3.90 -17.51 2.76
C VAL A 146 -3.07 -18.67 2.18
N SER A 147 -3.66 -19.57 1.40
CA SER A 147 -2.91 -20.63 0.71
C SER A 147 -2.02 -20.08 -0.41
N GLU A 148 -2.52 -19.16 -1.23
CA GLU A 148 -1.78 -18.54 -2.34
C GLU A 148 -0.57 -17.73 -1.86
N ARG A 149 -0.75 -16.96 -0.77
CA ARG A 149 0.30 -16.17 -0.11
C ARG A 149 1.51 -17.00 0.34
N ARG A 150 1.34 -18.31 0.52
CA ARG A 150 2.42 -19.22 0.95
C ARG A 150 3.22 -19.83 -0.21
N VAL A 151 2.71 -19.74 -1.44
CA VAL A 151 3.26 -20.44 -2.62
C VAL A 151 3.98 -19.50 -3.59
N THR A 152 3.71 -18.19 -3.54
CA THR A 152 4.16 -17.25 -4.57
C THR A 152 5.29 -16.33 -4.10
N GLY A 153 6.37 -16.30 -4.87
CA GLY A 153 7.36 -15.21 -4.86
C GLY A 153 6.91 -14.12 -5.83
N ASP A 154 6.95 -12.86 -5.40
CA ASP A 154 6.54 -11.72 -6.20
C ASP A 154 7.56 -11.45 -7.31
N ALA A 155 7.28 -11.95 -8.52
CA ALA A 155 7.86 -11.40 -9.72
C ALA A 155 6.87 -10.38 -10.30
N TYR A 156 7.22 -9.09 -10.26
CA TYR A 156 6.73 -8.16 -11.26
C TYR A 156 7.24 -8.67 -12.61
N GLY A 157 6.41 -9.45 -13.28
CA GLY A 157 6.77 -10.08 -14.53
C GLY A 157 6.59 -9.13 -15.70
N LYS A 158 7.42 -9.31 -16.72
CA LYS A 158 7.26 -8.78 -18.09
C LYS A 158 5.84 -8.94 -18.68
N ASP A 159 5.00 -9.77 -18.04
CA ASP A 159 3.62 -10.10 -18.39
C ASP A 159 2.54 -9.38 -17.56
N ALA A 160 2.89 -8.43 -16.69
CA ALA A 160 1.91 -7.71 -15.87
C ALA A 160 1.00 -6.82 -16.72
N ARG A 161 -0.25 -7.27 -16.92
CA ARG A 161 -1.30 -6.52 -17.64
C ARG A 161 -2.26 -5.84 -16.67
N TYR A 162 -2.47 -4.55 -16.88
CA TYR A 162 -3.42 -3.74 -16.13
C TYR A 162 -4.65 -3.41 -16.97
N THR A 163 -5.79 -3.41 -16.31
CA THR A 163 -7.11 -3.11 -16.88
C THR A 163 -7.79 -2.05 -16.04
N GLU A 164 -8.66 -1.26 -16.67
CA GLU A 164 -9.43 -0.22 -16.00
C GLU A 164 -10.29 -0.79 -14.86
N ALA A 165 -10.03 -0.31 -13.64
CA ALA A 165 -10.81 -0.58 -12.44
C ALA A 165 -11.87 0.49 -12.19
N GLY A 166 -11.61 1.71 -12.68
CA GLY A 166 -12.45 2.88 -12.59
C GLY A 166 -11.72 4.12 -13.11
N SER A 167 -12.38 5.27 -13.05
CA SER A 167 -11.80 6.55 -13.44
C SER A 167 -12.31 7.68 -12.56
N PHE A 168 -11.54 8.76 -12.51
CA PHE A 168 -11.96 10.06 -12.00
C PHE A 168 -12.21 10.97 -13.21
N PRO A 169 -13.48 11.26 -13.55
CA PRO A 169 -13.79 12.13 -14.67
C PRO A 169 -13.56 13.61 -14.27
N GLY A 170 -13.09 14.41 -15.21
CA GLY A 170 -12.93 15.86 -15.01
C GLY A 170 -14.27 16.61 -14.93
N MET A 171 -15.39 15.95 -15.24
CA MET A 171 -16.74 16.46 -15.01
C MET A 171 -17.53 15.52 -14.08
N ASN A 172 -18.25 16.09 -13.12
CA ASN A 172 -19.20 15.37 -12.28
C ASN A 172 -20.60 15.93 -12.48
N GLY A 173 -21.41 15.26 -13.32
CA GLY A 173 -22.61 15.88 -13.88
C GLY A 173 -22.23 17.11 -14.70
N ASP A 174 -22.82 18.26 -14.37
CA ASP A 174 -22.53 19.54 -15.03
C ASP A 174 -21.39 20.33 -14.35
N VAL A 175 -20.81 19.81 -13.26
CA VAL A 175 -19.77 20.49 -12.50
C VAL A 175 -18.39 20.10 -13.03
N LEU A 176 -17.63 21.08 -13.52
CA LEU A 176 -16.23 20.91 -13.86
C LEU A 176 -15.40 20.70 -12.59
N VAL A 177 -14.78 19.53 -12.47
CA VAL A 177 -13.86 19.19 -11.38
C VAL A 177 -12.45 19.66 -11.75
N PHE A 178 -11.97 19.26 -12.92
CA PHE A 178 -10.69 19.65 -13.52
C PHE A 178 -10.75 19.56 -15.05
N SER A 179 -9.78 20.17 -15.73
CA SER A 179 -9.68 20.12 -17.19
C SER A 179 -8.27 19.74 -17.66
N GLU A 180 -8.21 18.78 -18.59
CA GLU A 180 -7.00 18.29 -19.25
C GLU A 180 -5.92 17.83 -18.24
N PRO A 181 -6.13 16.71 -17.53
CA PRO A 181 -5.12 16.18 -16.62
C PRO A 181 -3.88 15.72 -17.39
N VAL A 182 -2.70 16.13 -16.95
CA VAL A 182 -1.43 15.90 -17.65
C VAL A 182 -0.38 15.15 -16.84
N SER A 183 -0.43 15.26 -15.50
CA SER A 183 0.46 14.52 -14.61
C SER A 183 -0.21 14.20 -13.28
N SER A 184 0.35 13.23 -12.57
CA SER A 184 -0.14 12.70 -11.31
C SER A 184 1.03 12.41 -10.37
N LEU A 185 0.86 12.74 -9.09
CA LEU A 185 1.77 12.39 -8.00
C LEU A 185 0.98 11.68 -6.89
N PRO A 186 0.98 10.34 -6.89
CA PRO A 186 0.36 9.55 -5.83
C PRO A 186 1.14 9.69 -4.52
N LEU A 187 0.42 9.66 -3.39
CA LEU A 187 1.00 9.79 -2.05
C LEU A 187 0.77 8.50 -1.24
N ALA A 188 1.62 8.28 -0.24
CA ALA A 188 1.56 7.10 0.63
C ALA A 188 0.28 6.99 1.48
N ASP A 189 -0.45 8.10 1.65
CA ASP A 189 -1.76 8.13 2.34
C ASP A 189 -2.91 7.64 1.45
N GLY A 190 -2.63 7.29 0.18
CA GLY A 190 -3.62 6.86 -0.82
C GLY A 190 -4.25 8.01 -1.61
N THR A 191 -3.96 9.26 -1.24
CA THR A 191 -4.37 10.41 -2.04
C THR A 191 -3.42 10.66 -3.21
N LEU A 192 -3.81 11.54 -4.11
CA LEU A 192 -3.15 11.81 -5.37
C LEU A 192 -3.20 13.30 -5.65
N TRP A 193 -2.08 13.91 -6.04
CA TRP A 193 -2.07 15.21 -6.71
C TRP A 193 -2.21 15.03 -8.22
N VAL A 194 -3.18 15.70 -8.85
CA VAL A 194 -3.35 15.77 -10.30
C VAL A 194 -2.99 17.16 -10.78
N VAL A 195 -2.15 17.25 -11.81
CA VAL A 195 -1.86 18.49 -12.53
C VAL A 195 -2.88 18.63 -13.66
N ALA A 196 -3.69 19.69 -13.60
CA ALA A 196 -4.72 19.99 -14.59
C ALA A 196 -4.25 21.15 -15.48
N TYR A 197 -3.84 20.82 -16.70
CA TYR A 197 -3.28 21.77 -17.66
C TYR A 197 -4.34 22.78 -18.17
N GLY A 198 -5.58 22.32 -18.31
CA GLY A 198 -6.68 23.11 -18.84
C GLY A 198 -7.21 24.11 -17.81
N SER A 199 -7.30 23.71 -16.54
CA SER A 199 -7.74 24.58 -15.44
C SER A 199 -6.61 25.28 -14.68
N ASN A 200 -5.35 25.12 -15.10
CA ASN A 200 -4.17 25.78 -14.52
C ASN A 200 -4.03 25.62 -13.00
N GLU A 201 -4.21 24.40 -12.50
CA GLU A 201 -4.18 24.11 -11.07
C GLU A 201 -3.66 22.71 -10.77
N LEU A 202 -3.35 22.48 -9.49
CA LEU A 202 -3.14 21.16 -8.93
C LEU A 202 -4.30 20.79 -8.00
N LEU A 203 -4.79 19.55 -8.10
CA LEU A 203 -5.86 19.03 -7.25
C LEU A 203 -5.39 17.84 -6.45
N LYS A 204 -5.56 17.88 -5.12
CA LYS A 204 -5.40 16.70 -4.28
C LYS A 204 -6.74 15.97 -4.25
N ILE A 205 -6.75 14.72 -4.69
CA ILE A 205 -7.93 13.85 -4.83
C ILE A 205 -7.74 12.61 -3.95
N ASN A 206 -8.81 12.14 -3.30
CA ASN A 206 -8.79 10.90 -2.52
C ASN A 206 -9.09 9.66 -3.40
N VAL A 207 -8.99 8.47 -2.83
CA VAL A 207 -9.24 7.20 -3.54
C VAL A 207 -10.65 7.05 -4.13
N ASN A 208 -11.60 7.88 -3.67
CA ASN A 208 -12.99 7.90 -4.14
C ASN A 208 -13.24 9.00 -5.20
N GLY A 209 -12.21 9.70 -5.66
CA GLY A 209 -12.33 10.76 -6.66
C GLY A 209 -12.80 12.11 -6.12
N THR A 210 -12.88 12.28 -4.81
CA THR A 210 -13.28 13.55 -4.18
C THR A 210 -12.07 14.47 -4.06
N VAL A 211 -12.21 15.72 -4.51
CA VAL A 211 -11.19 16.76 -4.34
C VAL A 211 -11.12 17.18 -2.87
N VAL A 212 -9.98 16.94 -2.23
CA VAL A 212 -9.72 17.33 -0.83
C VAL A 212 -8.99 18.66 -0.72
N ARG A 213 -8.28 19.08 -1.78
CA ARG A 213 -7.55 20.35 -1.82
C ARG A 213 -7.31 20.81 -3.26
N ARG A 214 -7.22 22.13 -3.44
CA ARG A 214 -6.74 22.77 -4.67
C ARG A 214 -5.52 23.62 -4.35
N ALA A 215 -4.60 23.68 -5.30
CA ALA A 215 -3.48 24.60 -5.31
C ALA A 215 -3.53 25.37 -6.63
N GLU A 216 -3.78 26.67 -6.54
CA GLU A 216 -3.88 27.56 -7.70
C GLU A 216 -2.51 28.18 -8.05
N GLY A 217 -1.51 27.96 -7.19
CA GLY A 217 -0.15 28.48 -7.36
C GLY A 217 0.09 29.80 -6.62
N PRO A 218 1.05 30.61 -7.07
CA PRO A 218 1.32 31.95 -6.52
C PRO A 218 0.21 32.95 -6.90
N ILE A 219 0.32 34.22 -6.49
CA ILE A 219 -0.72 35.25 -6.73
C ILE A 219 -1.14 35.35 -8.22
N ASN A 220 -0.21 35.11 -9.14
CA ASN A 220 -0.46 35.18 -10.58
C ASN A 220 -0.98 33.85 -11.18
N GLY A 221 -1.21 32.83 -10.34
CA GLY A 221 -1.59 31.48 -10.75
C GLY A 221 -0.43 30.68 -11.36
N PHE A 222 -0.70 29.41 -11.65
CA PHE A 222 0.15 28.63 -12.55
C PHE A 222 -0.08 29.02 -14.01
N ASP A 223 0.97 28.92 -14.83
CA ASP A 223 0.89 29.12 -16.28
C ASP A 223 1.22 27.83 -17.03
N ARG A 224 0.17 27.06 -17.36
CA ARG A 224 0.23 25.75 -18.02
C ARG A 224 1.15 24.76 -17.30
N PRO A 225 0.79 24.37 -16.05
CA PRO A 225 1.55 23.39 -15.32
C PRO A 225 1.51 22.03 -16.05
N LEU A 226 2.65 21.32 -16.12
CA LEU A 226 2.77 20.09 -16.92
C LEU A 226 3.07 18.85 -16.08
N ASP A 227 4.19 18.86 -15.35
CA ASP A 227 4.63 17.73 -14.53
C ASP A 227 4.76 18.13 -13.07
N VAL A 228 4.69 17.14 -12.18
CA VAL A 228 4.90 17.30 -10.74
C VAL A 228 5.71 16.12 -10.22
N ILE A 229 6.70 16.40 -9.38
CA ILE A 229 7.46 15.38 -8.64
C ILE A 229 7.53 15.73 -7.16
N ALA A 230 7.58 14.70 -6.30
CA ALA A 230 8.04 14.86 -4.93
C ALA A 230 9.57 14.89 -4.94
N LEU A 231 10.15 15.83 -4.20
CA LEU A 231 11.59 15.92 -3.96
C LEU A 231 11.96 15.16 -2.68
N GLN A 232 13.22 14.74 -2.53
CA GLN A 232 13.74 14.13 -1.30
C GLN A 232 13.53 15.00 -0.06
N SER A 233 13.46 16.33 -0.22
CA SER A 233 13.13 17.28 0.84
C SER A 233 11.68 17.18 1.36
N GLY A 234 10.81 16.40 0.70
CA GLY A 234 9.37 16.31 0.93
C GLY A 234 8.55 17.38 0.20
N ASN A 235 9.19 18.42 -0.34
CA ASN A 235 8.52 19.43 -1.17
C ASN A 235 8.11 18.85 -2.53
N MET A 236 7.25 19.57 -3.24
CA MET A 236 6.86 19.23 -4.61
C MET A 236 7.42 20.26 -5.59
N LEU A 237 7.86 19.81 -6.76
CA LEU A 237 8.30 20.68 -7.85
C LEU A 237 7.37 20.52 -9.03
N VAL A 238 6.90 21.64 -9.58
CA VAL A 238 5.99 21.69 -10.72
C VAL A 238 6.67 22.42 -11.88
N SER A 239 6.59 21.87 -13.09
CA SER A 239 7.02 22.56 -14.31
C SER A 239 5.89 23.42 -14.86
N GLU A 240 6.18 24.67 -15.18
CA GLU A 240 5.22 25.59 -15.82
C GLU A 240 5.65 25.83 -17.26
N SER A 241 5.03 25.09 -18.19
CA SER A 241 5.46 25.07 -19.60
C SER A 241 5.33 26.44 -20.27
N ALA A 242 4.22 27.15 -20.11
CA ALA A 242 4.06 28.49 -20.67
C ALA A 242 4.72 29.58 -19.79
N GLY A 243 4.84 29.31 -18.49
CA GLY A 243 5.51 30.18 -17.54
C GLY A 243 7.04 30.24 -17.66
N ASP A 244 7.64 29.36 -18.47
CA ASP A 244 9.09 29.23 -18.69
C ASP A 244 9.90 29.12 -17.38
N ARG A 245 9.36 28.39 -16.39
CA ARG A 245 9.90 28.30 -15.03
C ARG A 245 9.43 27.04 -14.31
N LEU A 246 9.96 26.84 -13.11
CA LEU A 246 9.50 25.80 -12.18
C LEU A 246 8.97 26.44 -10.90
N SER A 247 7.94 25.83 -10.32
CA SER A 247 7.32 26.25 -9.06
C SER A 247 7.61 25.23 -7.96
N LEU A 248 8.33 25.66 -6.92
CA LEU A 248 8.55 24.85 -5.72
C LEU A 248 7.39 25.07 -4.74
N LEU A 249 6.74 23.97 -4.34
CA LEU A 249 5.61 23.94 -3.42
C LEU A 249 5.97 23.12 -2.18
N ASN A 250 5.35 23.43 -1.05
CA ASN A 250 5.39 22.54 0.11
C ASN A 250 4.45 21.31 -0.12
N PRO A 251 4.50 20.26 0.72
CA PRO A 251 3.64 19.07 0.55
C PRO A 251 2.13 19.36 0.56
N ASP A 252 1.72 20.49 1.15
CA ASP A 252 0.34 20.97 1.22
C ASP A 252 -0.12 21.72 -0.04
N GLY A 253 0.75 21.85 -1.05
CA GLY A 253 0.49 22.56 -2.31
C GLY A 253 0.66 24.08 -2.22
N LYS A 254 1.24 24.62 -1.15
CA LYS A 254 1.50 26.06 -1.02
C LYS A 254 2.80 26.42 -1.71
N PHE A 255 2.77 27.49 -2.52
CA PHE A 255 3.93 28.03 -3.20
C PHE A 255 5.02 28.51 -2.22
N ILE A 256 6.28 28.18 -2.53
CA ILE A 256 7.48 28.60 -1.78
C ILE A 256 8.28 29.61 -2.61
N LYS A 257 8.76 29.21 -3.79
CA LYS A 257 9.58 30.03 -4.67
C LYS A 257 9.57 29.50 -6.11
N TYR A 258 10.00 30.34 -7.04
CA TYR A 258 10.33 29.90 -8.39
C TYR A 258 11.77 29.36 -8.47
N ILE A 259 11.99 28.46 -9.42
CA ILE A 259 13.31 27.99 -9.86
C ILE A 259 13.39 28.18 -11.38
N GLY A 260 14.57 28.58 -11.84
CA GLY A 260 14.81 28.94 -13.24
C GLY A 260 14.12 30.24 -13.66
N SER A 261 14.34 30.63 -14.91
CA SER A 261 13.74 31.83 -15.51
C SER A 261 13.63 31.69 -17.02
N LYS A 262 12.89 32.55 -17.70
CA LYS A 262 12.78 32.49 -19.16
C LYS A 262 14.11 32.78 -19.85
N GLY A 263 14.49 31.97 -20.84
CA GLY A 263 15.63 32.24 -21.72
C GLY A 263 16.38 30.99 -22.17
N ARG A 264 17.62 31.17 -22.65
CA ARG A 264 18.44 30.08 -23.26
C ARG A 264 19.78 29.83 -22.55
N GLY A 265 20.11 30.64 -21.55
CA GLY A 265 21.30 30.46 -20.71
C GLY A 265 21.17 29.29 -19.73
N VAL A 266 22.21 29.07 -18.91
CA VAL A 266 22.17 28.08 -17.82
C VAL A 266 21.11 28.49 -16.80
N GLY A 267 20.24 27.53 -16.43
CA GLY A 267 19.13 27.80 -15.52
C GLY A 267 17.99 28.62 -16.11
N GLN A 268 18.02 28.86 -17.42
CA GLN A 268 16.92 29.50 -18.13
C GLN A 268 16.17 28.45 -18.96
N CYS A 269 14.85 28.46 -18.93
CA CYS A 269 14.04 27.45 -19.62
C CYS A 269 13.17 28.07 -20.72
N VAL A 270 12.78 27.28 -21.72
CA VAL A 270 11.72 27.61 -22.69
C VAL A 270 10.78 26.41 -22.84
N GLY A 271 9.62 26.43 -22.21
CA GLY A 271 8.74 25.25 -22.23
C GLY A 271 9.32 24.04 -21.47
N PRO A 272 9.69 24.18 -20.19
CA PRO A 272 10.08 23.02 -19.39
C PRO A 272 8.92 22.03 -19.28
N GLN A 273 9.19 20.73 -19.45
CA GLN A 273 8.16 19.70 -19.49
C GLN A 273 8.22 18.74 -18.30
N TYR A 274 9.09 17.74 -18.33
CA TYR A 274 9.11 16.68 -17.32
C TYR A 274 10.30 16.82 -16.39
N LEU A 275 10.12 16.33 -15.16
CA LEU A 275 11.05 16.49 -14.06
C LEU A 275 11.47 15.13 -13.49
N THR A 276 12.72 15.03 -13.06
CA THR A 276 13.21 13.94 -12.21
C THR A 276 14.29 14.46 -11.25
N GLU A 277 14.54 13.73 -10.16
CA GLU A 277 15.58 14.02 -9.18
C GLU A 277 16.46 12.78 -9.04
N ASP A 278 17.78 12.94 -9.03
CA ASP A 278 18.72 11.84 -8.78
C ASP A 278 18.94 11.58 -7.29
N GLU A 279 19.69 10.53 -6.96
CA GLU A 279 20.00 10.14 -5.58
C GLU A 279 20.80 11.21 -4.82
N ASN A 280 21.49 12.12 -5.51
CA ASN A 280 22.24 13.22 -4.90
C ASN A 280 21.39 14.50 -4.73
N GLY A 281 20.10 14.45 -5.10
CA GLY A 281 19.19 15.59 -5.05
C GLY A 281 19.34 16.57 -6.21
N ASN A 282 20.04 16.20 -7.30
CA ASN A 282 20.07 17.05 -8.50
C ASN A 282 18.78 16.88 -9.28
N ILE A 283 18.23 18.00 -9.74
CA ILE A 283 16.96 18.08 -10.46
C ILE A 283 17.26 18.23 -11.95
N TYR A 284 16.67 17.34 -12.76
CA TYR A 284 16.81 17.34 -14.21
C TYR A 284 15.48 17.68 -14.86
N VAL A 285 15.53 18.57 -15.85
CA VAL A 285 14.34 19.15 -16.50
C VAL A 285 14.48 19.02 -18.00
N THR A 286 13.50 18.40 -18.67
CA THR A 286 13.45 18.45 -20.12
C THR A 286 12.94 19.81 -20.58
N ASP A 287 13.83 20.58 -21.22
CA ASP A 287 13.54 21.88 -21.79
C ASP A 287 13.23 21.70 -23.28
N TYR A 288 11.94 21.61 -23.59
CA TYR A 288 11.46 21.26 -24.92
C TYR A 288 11.83 22.34 -25.95
N GLY A 289 11.69 23.61 -25.59
CA GLY A 289 11.95 24.74 -26.50
C GLY A 289 13.43 25.00 -26.76
N ASN A 290 14.31 24.62 -25.84
CA ASN A 290 15.77 24.66 -26.05
C ASN A 290 16.36 23.31 -26.52
N SER A 291 15.55 22.27 -26.68
CA SER A 291 15.96 20.92 -27.09
C SER A 291 17.12 20.37 -26.24
N ARG A 292 16.98 20.44 -24.92
CA ARG A 292 18.05 20.05 -23.97
C ARG A 292 17.48 19.54 -22.64
N VAL A 293 18.38 19.14 -21.76
CA VAL A 293 18.07 18.90 -20.34
C VAL A 293 18.82 19.92 -19.50
N ASP A 294 18.10 20.71 -18.69
CA ASP A 294 18.67 21.61 -17.69
C ASP A 294 18.81 20.90 -16.34
N VAL A 295 19.89 21.20 -15.62
CA VAL A 295 20.23 20.55 -14.35
C VAL A 295 20.38 21.60 -13.25
N PHE A 296 19.72 21.38 -12.12
CA PHE A 296 19.76 22.20 -10.92
C PHE A 296 20.21 21.36 -9.72
N ASP A 297 20.80 21.99 -8.71
CA ASP A 297 21.03 21.33 -7.42
C ASP A 297 19.74 21.24 -6.60
N LYS A 298 19.82 20.56 -5.45
CA LYS A 298 18.72 20.40 -4.49
C LYS A 298 18.14 21.73 -3.96
N ASP A 299 18.91 22.82 -4.03
CA ASP A 299 18.51 24.14 -3.56
C ASP A 299 17.89 24.98 -4.71
N GLY A 300 17.90 24.46 -5.94
CA GLY A 300 17.37 25.07 -7.15
C GLY A 300 18.37 25.99 -7.86
N ASN A 301 19.67 25.92 -7.54
CA ASN A 301 20.69 26.65 -8.27
C ASN A 301 21.03 25.90 -9.56
N ALA A 302 21.14 26.64 -10.67
CA ALA A 302 21.46 26.04 -11.95
C ALA A 302 22.92 25.58 -11.99
N LEU A 303 23.14 24.34 -12.42
CA LEU A 303 24.47 23.72 -12.51
C LEU A 303 24.98 23.76 -13.95
N PHE A 304 24.27 23.11 -14.87
CA PHE A 304 24.63 23.01 -16.28
C PHE A 304 23.41 22.54 -17.11
N TYR A 305 23.61 22.33 -18.40
CA TYR A 305 22.67 21.64 -19.28
C TYR A 305 23.40 20.72 -20.25
N PHE A 306 22.72 19.70 -20.77
CA PHE A 306 23.27 18.78 -21.78
C PHE A 306 22.22 18.42 -22.83
N GLY A 307 22.60 17.62 -23.83
CA GLY A 307 21.69 17.18 -24.91
C GLY A 307 21.98 17.78 -26.28
N ARG A 308 23.10 18.48 -26.43
CA ARG A 308 23.65 18.86 -27.75
C ARG A 308 24.28 17.65 -28.43
N ALA A 309 24.51 17.76 -29.74
CA ALA A 309 25.21 16.74 -30.50
C ALA A 309 26.59 16.43 -29.90
N GLN A 310 26.89 15.14 -29.74
CA GLN A 310 28.17 14.61 -29.26
C GLN A 310 28.47 13.27 -29.93
N ASN A 311 29.63 12.66 -29.66
CA ASN A 311 29.99 11.38 -30.27
C ASN A 311 28.92 10.31 -29.96
N GLY A 312 28.30 9.77 -31.01
CA GLY A 312 27.26 8.75 -30.91
C GLY A 312 25.84 9.27 -30.62
N PHE A 313 25.64 10.58 -30.44
CA PHE A 313 24.33 11.18 -30.15
C PHE A 313 24.10 12.47 -30.97
N ALA A 314 23.03 12.50 -31.75
CA ALA A 314 22.75 13.59 -32.69
C ALA A 314 22.25 14.89 -32.02
N GLY A 315 21.97 14.87 -30.72
CA GLY A 315 21.30 15.95 -30.00
C GLY A 315 19.79 15.73 -29.94
N PHE A 316 19.15 16.25 -28.89
CA PHE A 316 17.69 16.20 -28.79
C PHE A 316 17.03 17.11 -29.83
N GLN A 317 15.81 16.74 -30.20
CA GLN A 317 14.93 17.54 -31.05
C GLN A 317 13.68 17.99 -30.29
N GLY A 318 13.17 17.14 -29.40
CA GLY A 318 12.03 17.45 -28.53
C GLY A 318 12.04 16.53 -27.32
N PRO A 319 12.91 16.76 -26.33
CA PRO A 319 13.00 15.91 -25.16
C PRO A 319 11.71 16.01 -24.34
N THR A 320 11.17 14.86 -23.92
CA THR A 320 9.94 14.76 -23.13
C THR A 320 10.18 14.02 -21.82
N GLY A 321 9.77 12.76 -21.71
CA GLY A 321 9.87 11.99 -20.47
C GLY A 321 11.31 11.85 -20.00
N ILE A 322 11.53 11.96 -18.69
CA ILE A 322 12.85 11.85 -18.07
C ILE A 322 12.76 11.07 -16.75
N ALA A 323 13.74 10.20 -16.50
CA ALA A 323 13.85 9.44 -15.26
C ALA A 323 15.32 9.26 -14.87
N ALA A 324 15.63 9.42 -13.57
CA ALA A 324 16.92 9.08 -12.98
C ALA A 324 16.83 7.73 -12.27
N VAL A 325 17.72 6.78 -12.61
CA VAL A 325 17.78 5.45 -11.96
C VAL A 325 19.23 5.02 -11.83
N SER A 326 19.67 4.72 -10.60
CA SER A 326 20.99 4.11 -10.32
C SER A 326 22.16 4.83 -10.99
N GLY A 327 22.16 6.17 -10.95
CA GLY A 327 23.16 7.04 -11.57
C GLY A 327 23.06 7.22 -13.08
N GLY A 328 22.07 6.61 -13.74
CA GLY A 328 21.74 6.84 -15.15
C GLY A 328 20.57 7.81 -15.33
N ILE A 329 20.68 8.72 -16.29
CA ILE A 329 19.61 9.64 -16.70
C ILE A 329 19.05 9.18 -18.04
N TYR A 330 17.78 8.82 -18.05
CA TYR A 330 17.08 8.33 -19.23
C TYR A 330 16.17 9.43 -19.75
N VAL A 331 16.26 9.72 -21.05
CA VAL A 331 15.47 10.78 -21.68
C VAL A 331 14.81 10.24 -22.94
N ALA A 332 13.49 10.36 -23.01
CA ALA A 332 12.73 10.11 -24.23
C ALA A 332 12.74 11.37 -25.10
N ASP A 333 12.76 11.18 -26.41
CA ASP A 333 12.64 12.27 -27.36
C ASP A 333 11.42 12.03 -28.26
N ASN A 334 10.50 12.99 -28.24
CA ASN A 334 9.21 12.88 -28.89
C ASN A 334 9.30 12.87 -30.42
N VAL A 335 10.29 13.56 -30.98
CA VAL A 335 10.44 13.70 -32.43
C VAL A 335 11.14 12.48 -33.03
N THR A 336 12.18 11.98 -32.37
CA THR A 336 12.93 10.80 -32.81
C THR A 336 12.26 9.49 -32.40
N GLY A 337 11.45 9.48 -31.34
CA GLY A 337 10.75 8.30 -30.85
C GLY A 337 11.67 7.25 -30.21
N GLY A 338 12.82 7.68 -29.65
CA GLY A 338 13.81 6.85 -28.96
C GLY A 338 13.98 7.23 -27.49
N ILE A 339 14.71 6.40 -26.74
CA ILE A 339 15.14 6.67 -25.37
C ILE A 339 16.66 6.56 -25.29
N TYR A 340 17.28 7.58 -24.70
CA TYR A 340 18.73 7.72 -24.59
C TYR A 340 19.14 7.73 -23.12
N GLN A 341 20.28 7.11 -22.82
CA GLN A 341 20.86 7.05 -21.49
C GLN A 341 22.10 7.96 -21.41
N PHE A 342 22.19 8.73 -20.34
CA PHE A 342 23.29 9.60 -19.98
C PHE A 342 23.79 9.27 -18.57
N ASP A 343 25.00 9.69 -18.23
CA ASP A 343 25.45 9.77 -16.83
C ASP A 343 24.94 11.06 -16.15
N THR A 344 25.19 11.20 -14.85
CA THR A 344 24.83 12.39 -14.07
C THR A 344 25.60 13.66 -14.48
N ALA A 345 26.67 13.53 -15.26
CA ALA A 345 27.40 14.67 -15.83
C ALA A 345 26.88 15.09 -17.22
N GLY A 346 25.86 14.38 -17.75
CA GLY A 346 25.25 14.65 -19.04
C GLY A 346 26.00 14.06 -20.23
N ASN A 347 26.94 13.12 -20.02
CA ASN A 347 27.59 12.41 -21.11
C ASN A 347 26.69 11.28 -21.63
N PHE A 348 26.48 11.23 -22.93
CA PHE A 348 25.79 10.13 -23.61
C PHE A 348 26.50 8.80 -23.38
N ILE A 349 25.74 7.81 -22.91
CA ILE A 349 26.19 6.44 -22.69
C ILE A 349 25.76 5.56 -23.86
N ARG A 350 24.46 5.50 -24.15
CA ARG A 350 23.89 4.64 -25.20
C ARG A 350 22.47 5.04 -25.58
N THR A 351 22.04 4.57 -26.75
CA THR A 351 20.62 4.49 -27.09
C THR A 351 20.03 3.26 -26.43
N LEU A 352 19.16 3.45 -25.43
CA LEU A 352 18.48 2.35 -24.75
C LEU A 352 17.38 1.77 -25.64
N VAL A 353 16.55 2.63 -26.21
CA VAL A 353 15.48 2.24 -27.15
C VAL A 353 15.71 2.97 -28.47
N ARG A 354 15.77 2.19 -29.55
CA ARG A 354 16.00 2.71 -30.91
C ARG A 354 14.94 3.74 -31.32
N GLU A 355 15.35 4.70 -32.13
CA GLU A 355 14.46 5.68 -32.75
C GLU A 355 13.29 5.01 -33.50
N LYS A 356 12.18 5.75 -33.61
CA LYS A 356 10.92 5.35 -34.25
C LYS A 356 10.21 4.17 -33.58
N THR A 357 10.61 3.83 -32.35
CA THR A 357 9.89 2.83 -31.54
C THR A 357 8.62 3.43 -30.95
N PHE A 358 8.73 4.64 -30.39
CA PHE A 358 7.59 5.39 -29.86
C PHE A 358 7.06 6.39 -30.88
N ARG A 359 5.77 6.68 -30.82
CA ARG A 359 5.13 7.68 -31.69
C ARG A 359 5.06 9.06 -31.05
N PHE A 360 4.58 9.13 -29.82
CA PHE A 360 4.45 10.33 -28.99
C PHE A 360 4.76 9.98 -27.54
N PRO A 361 6.04 9.69 -27.20
CA PRO A 361 6.41 9.46 -25.81
C PRO A 361 6.21 10.74 -25.00
N GLU A 362 5.45 10.63 -23.91
CA GLU A 362 5.13 11.70 -22.96
C GLU A 362 5.92 11.46 -21.65
N SER A 363 5.28 11.28 -20.50
CA SER A 363 6.00 11.00 -19.25
C SER A 363 6.81 9.71 -19.30
N MET A 364 7.86 9.68 -18.49
CA MET A 364 8.65 8.49 -18.19
C MET A 364 8.97 8.47 -16.70
N LYS A 365 8.61 7.41 -15.97
CA LYS A 365 8.91 7.27 -14.53
C LYS A 365 9.50 5.88 -14.25
N ALA A 366 10.41 5.79 -13.28
CA ALA A 366 11.01 4.52 -12.89
C ALA A 366 10.09 3.73 -11.96
N TRP A 367 9.95 2.43 -12.20
CA TRP A 367 9.19 1.53 -11.33
C TRP A 367 9.67 0.08 -11.46
N ASN A 368 10.06 -0.54 -10.34
CA ASN A 368 10.41 -1.97 -10.25
C ASN A 368 11.43 -2.45 -11.30
N GLY A 369 12.47 -1.65 -11.58
CA GLY A 369 13.50 -2.00 -12.58
C GLY A 369 13.09 -1.74 -14.04
N PHE A 370 11.94 -1.11 -14.27
CA PHE A 370 11.47 -0.67 -15.58
C PHE A 370 11.31 0.85 -15.64
N LEU A 371 11.33 1.40 -16.85
CA LEU A 371 10.80 2.73 -17.15
C LEU A 371 9.37 2.57 -17.65
N VAL A 372 8.42 3.24 -17.01
CA VAL A 372 7.02 3.30 -17.42
C VAL A 372 6.83 4.54 -18.29
N VAL A 373 6.48 4.33 -19.55
CA VAL A 373 6.37 5.36 -20.59
C VAL A 373 4.94 5.41 -21.11
N CYS A 374 4.38 6.62 -21.21
CA CYS A 374 3.13 6.84 -21.95
C CYS A 374 3.44 7.12 -23.42
N ASP A 375 2.81 6.38 -24.33
CA ASP A 375 2.86 6.65 -25.77
C ASP A 375 1.45 6.56 -26.37
N SER A 376 0.94 7.72 -26.81
CA SER A 376 -0.37 7.82 -27.44
C SER A 376 -1.51 7.32 -26.54
N ASN A 377 -2.02 6.10 -26.73
CA ASN A 377 -3.06 5.48 -25.90
C ASN A 377 -2.57 4.26 -25.09
N LYS A 378 -1.25 4.12 -24.94
CA LYS A 378 -0.60 2.96 -24.31
C LYS A 378 0.30 3.38 -23.16
N VAL A 379 0.39 2.49 -22.17
CA VAL A 379 1.43 2.49 -21.14
C VAL A 379 2.38 1.35 -21.45
N ILE A 380 3.66 1.67 -21.61
CA ILE A 380 4.71 0.75 -22.04
C ILE A 380 5.79 0.70 -20.96
N SER A 381 6.11 -0.51 -20.50
CA SER A 381 7.27 -0.75 -19.63
C SER A 381 8.51 -1.03 -20.48
N VAL A 382 9.63 -0.39 -20.14
CA VAL A 382 10.92 -0.55 -20.81
C VAL A 382 11.93 -1.10 -19.82
N ASP A 383 12.53 -2.24 -20.14
CA ASP A 383 13.58 -2.89 -19.35
C ASP A 383 14.87 -2.05 -19.39
N LEU A 384 15.37 -1.66 -18.20
CA LEU A 384 16.51 -0.74 -18.06
C LEU A 384 17.83 -1.31 -18.63
N GLU A 385 17.98 -2.63 -18.64
CA GLU A 385 19.21 -3.28 -19.07
C GLU A 385 19.22 -3.48 -20.59
N THR A 386 18.12 -4.03 -21.12
CA THR A 386 18.00 -4.50 -22.50
C THR A 386 17.30 -3.52 -23.44
N GLY A 387 16.53 -2.57 -22.91
CA GLY A 387 15.68 -1.68 -23.71
C GLY A 387 14.44 -2.38 -24.30
N ALA A 388 14.15 -3.62 -23.87
CA ALA A 388 12.97 -4.35 -24.33
C ALA A 388 11.68 -3.68 -23.84
N THR A 389 10.69 -3.58 -24.73
CA THR A 389 9.42 -2.88 -24.46
C THR A 389 8.25 -3.85 -24.29
N TYR A 390 7.42 -3.63 -23.28
CA TYR A 390 6.25 -4.44 -22.95
C TYR A 390 5.01 -3.55 -22.79
N GLU A 391 3.91 -3.86 -23.48
CA GLU A 391 2.65 -3.13 -23.31
C GLU A 391 1.99 -3.55 -21.99
N SER A 392 1.91 -2.64 -21.03
CA SER A 392 1.38 -2.89 -19.68
C SER A 392 -0.10 -2.54 -19.55
N ALA A 393 -0.54 -1.48 -20.22
CA ALA A 393 -1.93 -1.05 -20.26
C ALA A 393 -2.26 -0.32 -21.56
N LYS A 394 -3.55 -0.27 -21.90
CA LYS A 394 -4.05 0.47 -23.05
C LYS A 394 -5.45 1.00 -22.76
N THR A 395 -5.71 2.25 -23.13
CA THR A 395 -7.05 2.83 -23.14
C THR A 395 -7.76 2.55 -24.47
N GLY A 396 -9.09 2.61 -24.47
CA GLY A 396 -9.93 2.25 -25.62
C GLY A 396 -9.66 3.05 -26.91
N ASN A 397 -10.48 2.82 -27.94
CA ASN A 397 -10.31 3.45 -29.26
C ASN A 397 -10.88 4.89 -29.37
N ALA A 398 -11.34 5.48 -28.26
CA ALA A 398 -11.73 6.89 -28.21
C ALA A 398 -10.51 7.79 -28.47
N PRO A 399 -10.68 9.07 -28.85
CA PRO A 399 -9.55 10.01 -28.86
C PRO A 399 -8.92 10.03 -27.46
N SER A 400 -7.72 9.48 -27.36
CA SER A 400 -6.97 9.29 -26.11
C SER A 400 -5.57 9.84 -26.30
N ARG A 401 -5.07 10.53 -25.27
CA ARG A 401 -3.68 10.97 -25.17
C ARG A 401 -3.25 10.79 -23.72
N LEU A 402 -2.63 9.64 -23.45
CA LEU A 402 -2.05 9.35 -22.15
C LEU A 402 -0.82 10.21 -21.95
N THR A 403 -0.79 10.91 -20.83
CA THR A 403 0.24 11.92 -20.53
C THR A 403 1.11 11.51 -19.36
N SER A 404 0.55 10.80 -18.39
CA SER A 404 1.26 10.25 -17.22
C SER A 404 0.75 8.86 -16.83
N ALA A 405 1.65 8.01 -16.33
CA ALA A 405 1.33 6.72 -15.73
C ALA A 405 2.25 6.48 -14.53
N VAL A 406 1.68 6.44 -13.32
CA VAL A 406 2.44 6.35 -12.06
C VAL A 406 1.79 5.33 -11.12
N PRO A 407 2.55 4.44 -10.48
CA PRO A 407 2.01 3.52 -9.49
C PRO A 407 1.52 4.25 -8.24
N ASP A 408 0.42 3.78 -7.65
CA ASP A 408 -0.10 4.27 -6.38
C ASP A 408 0.25 3.36 -5.19
N ALA A 409 -0.08 3.81 -3.98
CA ALA A 409 0.15 3.06 -2.75
C ALA A 409 -0.72 1.78 -2.62
N ASN A 410 -1.69 1.58 -3.52
CA ASN A 410 -2.68 0.50 -3.50
C ASN A 410 -2.41 -0.56 -4.59
N GLY A 411 -1.24 -0.52 -5.24
CA GLY A 411 -0.83 -1.47 -6.28
C GLY A 411 -1.48 -1.23 -7.65
N ASN A 412 -2.08 -0.06 -7.87
CA ASN A 412 -2.64 0.35 -9.15
C ASN A 412 -1.64 1.22 -9.93
N VAL A 413 -1.90 1.43 -11.22
CA VAL A 413 -1.25 2.45 -12.04
C VAL A 413 -2.28 3.52 -12.36
N LEU A 414 -2.01 4.75 -11.92
CA LEU A 414 -2.84 5.91 -12.19
C LEU A 414 -2.41 6.53 -13.51
N VAL A 415 -3.33 6.62 -14.46
CA VAL A 415 -3.05 7.05 -15.83
C VAL A 415 -3.87 8.29 -16.16
N THR A 416 -3.22 9.40 -16.50
CA THR A 416 -3.91 10.62 -16.93
C THR A 416 -4.12 10.60 -18.44
N ASP A 417 -5.35 10.90 -18.88
CA ASP A 417 -5.69 11.06 -20.29
C ASP A 417 -6.22 12.47 -20.54
N MET A 418 -5.40 13.26 -21.24
CA MET A 418 -5.68 14.65 -21.53
C MET A 418 -6.91 14.82 -22.43
N LYS A 419 -7.13 13.89 -23.38
CA LYS A 419 -8.18 14.02 -24.40
C LYS A 419 -9.54 13.54 -23.91
N SER A 420 -9.59 12.48 -23.10
CA SER A 420 -10.83 12.06 -22.46
C SER A 420 -11.19 12.93 -21.25
N ASN A 421 -10.25 13.74 -20.74
CA ASN A 421 -10.39 14.52 -19.52
C ASN A 421 -10.64 13.62 -18.29
N GLU A 422 -9.90 12.51 -18.20
CA GLU A 422 -10.06 11.52 -17.13
C GLU A 422 -8.72 11.13 -16.51
N VAL A 423 -8.76 10.69 -15.25
CA VAL A 423 -7.67 9.96 -14.60
C VAL A 423 -8.14 8.52 -14.39
N TYR A 424 -7.58 7.59 -15.13
CA TYR A 424 -7.89 6.17 -15.01
C TYR A 424 -7.13 5.52 -13.86
N VAL A 425 -7.78 4.56 -13.22
CA VAL A 425 -7.19 3.70 -12.21
C VAL A 425 -7.05 2.31 -12.82
N MET A 426 -5.83 1.93 -13.18
CA MET A 426 -5.54 0.66 -13.85
C MET A 426 -5.05 -0.36 -12.82
N THR A 427 -5.72 -1.49 -12.72
CA THR A 427 -5.43 -2.55 -11.73
C THR A 427 -5.13 -3.87 -12.42
N LYS A 428 -4.30 -4.73 -11.81
CA LYS A 428 -4.03 -6.08 -12.32
C LYS A 428 -5.33 -6.89 -12.35
N MET A 429 -5.56 -7.67 -13.42
CA MET A 429 -6.77 -8.49 -13.56
C MET A 429 -7.02 -9.44 -12.38
N GLN A 430 -5.95 -10.02 -11.82
CA GLN A 430 -6.03 -10.92 -10.65
C GLN A 430 -6.60 -10.21 -9.42
N GLU A 431 -6.28 -8.93 -9.22
CA GLU A 431 -6.75 -8.13 -8.10
C GLU A 431 -8.20 -7.65 -8.29
N LEU A 432 -8.65 -7.47 -9.52
CA LEU A 432 -10.05 -7.13 -9.83
C LEU A 432 -11.00 -8.28 -9.49
N VAL A 433 -10.63 -9.51 -9.85
CA VAL A 433 -11.41 -10.72 -9.56
C VAL A 433 -11.31 -11.09 -8.08
N GLY A 434 -10.14 -10.86 -7.49
CA GLY A 434 -9.78 -11.34 -6.18
C GLY A 434 -10.46 -10.66 -4.99
N GLY A 435 -10.99 -9.44 -5.18
CA GLY A 435 -11.57 -8.64 -4.11
C GLY A 435 -10.55 -8.12 -3.09
N LEU A 436 -11.06 -7.55 -1.99
CA LEU A 436 -10.26 -7.07 -0.87
C LEU A 436 -10.20 -8.15 0.23
N PHE A 437 -9.03 -8.32 0.82
CA PHE A 437 -8.85 -9.13 2.02
C PHE A 437 -9.04 -8.23 3.24
N VAL A 438 -10.25 -8.29 3.83
CA VAL A 438 -10.63 -7.50 5.01
C VAL A 438 -10.54 -8.41 6.22
N GLN A 439 -9.99 -7.89 7.33
CA GLN A 439 -9.93 -8.63 8.58
C GLN A 439 -10.29 -7.74 9.77
N ILE A 440 -11.21 -8.17 10.62
CA ILE A 440 -11.46 -7.55 11.92
C ILE A 440 -10.34 -8.00 12.86
N GLU A 441 -9.44 -7.07 13.17
CA GLU A 441 -8.26 -7.35 13.98
C GLU A 441 -8.54 -7.26 15.47
N ARG A 442 -9.37 -6.28 15.86
CA ARG A 442 -9.71 -6.02 17.26
C ARG A 442 -11.09 -5.41 17.41
N VAL A 443 -11.81 -5.79 18.47
CA VAL A 443 -13.05 -5.12 18.89
C VAL A 443 -12.91 -4.72 20.36
N ASN A 444 -13.00 -3.42 20.63
CA ASN A 444 -12.99 -2.86 21.98
C ASN A 444 -14.39 -2.40 22.37
N ALA A 445 -14.95 -3.03 23.39
CA ALA A 445 -16.26 -2.72 23.96
C ALA A 445 -16.19 -2.28 25.44
N ASP A 446 -15.03 -1.87 25.95
CA ASP A 446 -14.83 -1.50 27.36
C ASP A 446 -15.74 -0.33 27.80
N LYS A 447 -16.17 0.50 26.85
CA LYS A 447 -17.07 1.65 27.05
C LYS A 447 -18.48 1.41 26.51
N PHE A 448 -18.96 0.15 26.55
CA PHE A 448 -20.27 -0.25 26.03
C PHE A 448 -21.40 0.73 26.48
N PRO A 449 -22.31 1.18 25.59
CA PRO A 449 -22.59 0.66 24.24
C PRO A 449 -21.70 1.21 23.11
N LEU A 450 -20.71 2.05 23.42
CA LEU A 450 -19.70 2.45 22.43
C LEU A 450 -18.78 1.27 22.13
N VAL A 451 -18.70 0.91 20.84
CA VAL A 451 -17.82 -0.13 20.34
C VAL A 451 -16.86 0.48 19.33
N VAL A 452 -15.58 0.13 19.45
CA VAL A 452 -14.52 0.50 18.50
C VAL A 452 -13.99 -0.77 17.84
N VAL A 453 -13.99 -0.77 16.51
CA VAL A 453 -13.54 -1.88 15.67
C VAL A 453 -12.27 -1.45 14.96
N GLU A 454 -11.22 -2.24 15.10
CA GLU A 454 -10.00 -2.12 14.31
C GLU A 454 -10.00 -3.20 13.25
N LEU A 455 -9.75 -2.81 12.01
CA LEU A 455 -9.69 -3.72 10.88
C LEU A 455 -8.49 -3.41 9.99
N SER A 456 -8.04 -4.42 9.25
CA SER A 456 -7.09 -4.27 8.16
C SER A 456 -7.75 -4.55 6.82
N VAL A 457 -7.28 -3.84 5.80
CA VAL A 457 -7.68 -4.01 4.40
C VAL A 457 -6.41 -4.18 3.58
N GLU A 458 -6.31 -5.34 2.95
CA GLU A 458 -5.21 -5.72 2.07
C GLU A 458 -5.75 -6.19 0.72
N ASN A 459 -4.86 -6.28 -0.26
CA ASN A 459 -5.11 -7.05 -1.46
C ASN A 459 -4.69 -8.52 -1.25
N ARG A 460 -4.80 -9.36 -2.29
CA ARG A 460 -4.48 -10.80 -2.14
C ARG A 460 -3.01 -11.06 -1.86
N ARG A 461 -2.12 -10.12 -2.22
CA ARG A 461 -0.66 -10.19 -2.05
C ARG A 461 -0.13 -9.55 -0.76
N ARG A 462 -0.99 -9.23 0.21
CA ARG A 462 -0.62 -8.54 1.48
C ARG A 462 -0.22 -7.07 1.29
N GLU A 463 -0.39 -6.49 0.10
CA GLU A 463 -0.20 -5.05 -0.07
C GLU A 463 -1.35 -4.32 0.61
N SER A 464 -1.02 -3.25 1.35
CA SER A 464 -2.02 -2.50 2.11
C SER A 464 -2.90 -1.67 1.20
N VAL A 465 -4.20 -1.61 1.52
CA VAL A 465 -5.13 -0.69 0.87
C VAL A 465 -5.35 0.52 1.77
N VAL A 466 -4.85 1.67 1.35
CA VAL A 466 -4.81 2.94 2.07
C VAL A 466 -5.77 3.97 1.48
N GLY A 467 -6.06 5.02 2.24
CA GLY A 467 -6.84 6.18 1.80
C GLY A 467 -8.37 6.01 1.87
N LEU A 468 -8.87 4.89 2.42
CA LEU A 468 -10.31 4.65 2.55
C LEU A 468 -10.95 5.61 3.57
N GLY A 469 -12.08 6.19 3.17
CA GLY A 469 -12.95 7.02 3.98
C GLY A 469 -14.09 6.22 4.63
N GLU A 470 -14.92 6.89 5.43
CA GLU A 470 -16.07 6.27 6.11
C GLU A 470 -17.06 5.64 5.12
N GLU A 471 -17.22 6.25 3.95
CA GLU A 471 -18.10 5.80 2.86
C GLU A 471 -17.68 4.48 2.23
N ASN A 472 -16.45 4.03 2.48
CA ASN A 472 -15.94 2.75 1.99
C ASN A 472 -16.33 1.59 2.90
N PHE A 473 -16.82 1.85 4.12
CA PHE A 473 -17.13 0.83 5.11
C PHE A 473 -18.63 0.71 5.37
N TYR A 474 -19.10 -0.51 5.53
CA TYR A 474 -20.47 -0.82 5.93
C TYR A 474 -20.45 -1.86 7.06
N LEU A 475 -20.78 -1.42 8.27
CA LEU A 475 -20.85 -2.28 9.46
C LEU A 475 -22.27 -2.77 9.73
N THR A 476 -22.38 -4.04 10.09
CA THR A 476 -23.61 -4.63 10.62
C THR A 476 -23.36 -5.38 11.93
N GLU A 477 -24.39 -5.43 12.78
CA GLU A 477 -24.45 -6.28 13.96
C GLU A 477 -25.66 -7.20 13.84
N GLY A 478 -25.43 -8.52 13.87
CA GLY A 478 -26.48 -9.51 13.66
C GLY A 478 -27.22 -9.29 12.34
N LYS A 479 -26.47 -8.97 11.27
CA LYS A 479 -26.98 -8.66 9.92
C LYS A 479 -27.86 -7.41 9.83
N ARG A 480 -27.82 -6.52 10.84
CA ARG A 480 -28.53 -5.23 10.83
C ARG A 480 -27.54 -4.07 10.81
N PRO A 481 -27.79 -2.99 10.04
CA PRO A 481 -26.90 -1.83 10.02
C PRO A 481 -26.72 -1.24 11.42
N VAL A 482 -25.47 -0.93 11.78
CA VAL A 482 -25.15 -0.29 13.06
C VAL A 482 -25.59 1.17 13.10
N LEU A 483 -25.76 1.71 14.31
CA LEU A 483 -26.10 3.12 14.51
C LEU A 483 -24.84 3.95 14.72
N GLN A 484 -24.84 5.18 14.17
CA GLN A 484 -23.78 6.17 14.38
C GLN A 484 -22.37 5.69 14.03
N GLN A 485 -22.22 4.90 12.96
CA GLN A 485 -20.91 4.55 12.40
C GLN A 485 -20.08 5.82 12.16
N LYS A 486 -18.82 5.80 12.57
CA LYS A 486 -17.83 6.84 12.26
C LYS A 486 -16.45 6.24 12.01
N LEU A 487 -15.73 6.76 11.01
CA LEU A 487 -14.30 6.51 10.88
C LEU A 487 -13.54 7.45 11.83
N ILE A 488 -12.89 6.89 12.85
CA ILE A 488 -12.16 7.66 13.87
C ILE A 488 -10.64 7.64 13.69
N GLY A 489 -10.11 6.71 12.88
CA GLY A 489 -8.68 6.62 12.63
C GLY A 489 -8.33 5.81 11.38
N ALA A 490 -7.24 6.20 10.71
CA ALA A 490 -6.60 5.46 9.63
C ALA A 490 -5.08 5.51 9.82
N ALA A 491 -4.44 4.35 9.93
CA ALA A 491 -3.02 4.25 10.28
C ALA A 491 -2.11 4.88 9.21
N SER A 492 -2.53 4.89 7.93
CA SER A 492 -1.81 5.55 6.83
C SER A 492 -1.63 7.05 7.08
N ASN A 493 -2.59 7.70 7.75
CA ASN A 493 -2.59 9.14 8.04
C ASN A 493 -1.88 9.48 9.35
N ASN A 494 -1.48 8.46 10.13
CA ASN A 494 -0.78 8.67 11.38
C ASN A 494 0.69 9.03 11.11
N LYS A 495 1.13 10.13 11.73
CA LYS A 495 2.52 10.61 11.65
C LYS A 495 3.40 10.06 12.79
N ILE A 496 2.80 9.28 13.69
CA ILE A 496 3.44 8.66 14.83
C ILE A 496 3.76 7.20 14.49
N GLU A 497 4.94 6.77 14.91
CA GLU A 497 5.46 5.42 14.82
C GLU A 497 5.83 4.89 16.22
N ASP A 498 5.49 3.62 16.46
CA ASP A 498 5.96 2.86 17.61
C ASP A 498 7.07 1.91 17.13
N LEU A 499 8.25 2.07 17.74
CA LEU A 499 9.47 1.43 17.30
C LEU A 499 10.05 0.52 18.38
N THR A 500 10.40 -0.70 18.00
CA THR A 500 11.27 -1.56 18.81
C THR A 500 12.62 -1.72 18.13
N LEU A 501 13.69 -1.26 18.79
CA LEU A 501 15.06 -1.50 18.37
C LEU A 501 15.53 -2.84 18.93
N ILE A 502 15.97 -3.75 18.07
CA ILE A 502 16.71 -4.93 18.49
C ILE A 502 18.20 -4.61 18.38
N ILE A 503 18.91 -4.72 19.49
CA ILE A 503 20.38 -4.65 19.52
C ILE A 503 20.93 -6.07 19.53
N ASP A 504 21.65 -6.43 18.48
CA ASP A 504 22.37 -7.69 18.42
C ASP A 504 23.54 -7.71 19.43
N ARG A 505 23.52 -8.69 20.34
CA ARG A 505 24.59 -8.93 21.33
C ARG A 505 25.45 -10.15 20.96
N SER A 506 25.52 -10.52 19.69
CA SER A 506 26.53 -11.43 19.16
C SER A 506 27.95 -10.86 19.33
N LYS A 507 28.97 -11.72 19.26
CA LYS A 507 30.38 -11.31 19.37
C LYS A 507 30.78 -10.38 18.22
N GLU A 508 30.26 -10.64 17.03
CA GLU A 508 30.49 -9.89 15.81
C GLU A 508 29.93 -8.47 15.92
N SER A 509 28.67 -8.33 16.35
CA SER A 509 28.02 -7.02 16.52
C SER A 509 28.57 -6.25 17.72
N ALA A 510 29.04 -6.93 18.78
CA ALA A 510 29.60 -6.29 19.96
C ALA A 510 30.86 -5.45 19.67
N ALA A 511 31.60 -5.75 18.60
CA ALA A 511 32.75 -4.95 18.16
C ALA A 511 32.37 -3.51 17.73
N TYR A 512 31.09 -3.27 17.41
CA TYR A 512 30.59 -2.00 16.87
C TYR A 512 29.77 -1.19 17.91
N GLY A 513 30.16 -1.29 19.18
CA GLY A 513 29.38 -0.71 20.27
C GLY A 513 29.16 0.81 20.19
N ALA A 514 30.15 1.55 19.69
CA ALA A 514 30.01 3.00 19.49
C ALA A 514 29.00 3.33 18.38
N GLN A 515 29.01 2.57 17.29
CA GLN A 515 28.10 2.71 16.16
C GLN A 515 26.67 2.37 16.57
N ILE A 516 26.47 1.28 17.33
CA ILE A 516 25.17 0.92 17.90
C ILE A 516 24.65 2.05 18.78
N GLN A 517 25.49 2.59 19.68
CA GLN A 517 25.10 3.68 20.55
C GLN A 517 24.65 4.91 19.76
N ASN A 518 25.43 5.32 18.75
CA ASN A 518 25.09 6.46 17.90
C ASN A 518 23.80 6.22 17.12
N ALA A 519 23.62 5.02 16.56
CA ALA A 519 22.42 4.65 15.82
C ALA A 519 21.16 4.73 16.68
N VAL A 520 21.20 4.20 17.92
CA VAL A 520 20.06 4.32 18.86
C VAL A 520 19.72 5.78 19.13
N ARG A 521 20.72 6.64 19.38
CA ARG A 521 20.49 8.06 19.67
C ARG A 521 19.89 8.80 18.48
N GLU A 522 20.41 8.54 17.30
CA GLU A 522 19.97 9.18 16.07
C GLU A 522 18.53 8.78 15.70
N LEU A 523 18.23 7.48 15.72
CA LEU A 523 16.87 6.98 15.52
C LEU A 523 15.90 7.56 16.54
N SER A 524 16.30 7.60 17.82
CA SER A 524 15.48 8.19 18.89
C SER A 524 15.22 9.69 18.68
N SER A 525 16.23 10.43 18.24
CA SER A 525 16.11 11.86 17.93
C SER A 525 15.21 12.10 16.70
N ALA A 526 15.29 11.25 15.68
CA ALA A 526 14.46 11.32 14.47
C ALA A 526 12.96 11.07 14.74
N MET A 527 12.65 10.33 15.81
CA MET A 527 11.29 10.18 16.34
C MET A 527 10.71 11.48 16.95
N LYS A 528 11.54 12.52 17.18
CA LYS A 528 11.13 13.84 17.72
C LYS A 528 10.40 13.79 19.08
N GLY A 529 10.50 12.67 19.78
CA GLY A 529 9.80 12.40 21.04
C GLY A 529 8.34 11.95 20.90
N GLU A 530 7.89 11.66 19.68
CA GLU A 530 6.56 11.12 19.39
C GLU A 530 6.56 9.58 19.47
N GLY A 531 5.41 8.99 19.77
CA GLY A 531 5.27 7.54 19.88
C GLY A 531 6.02 6.91 21.05
N THR A 532 6.25 5.61 20.96
CA THR A 532 6.95 4.82 21.99
C THR A 532 8.16 4.12 21.40
N LEU A 533 9.26 4.15 22.15
CA LEU A 533 10.49 3.45 21.81
C LEU A 533 10.74 2.33 22.82
N ARG A 534 11.08 1.16 22.30
CA ARG A 534 11.57 0.02 23.08
C ARG A 534 12.93 -0.41 22.58
N ILE A 535 13.73 -0.96 23.48
CA ILE A 535 15.02 -1.59 23.15
C ILE A 535 15.01 -3.01 23.68
N VAL A 536 15.14 -3.97 22.78
CA VAL A 536 15.30 -5.39 23.05
C VAL A 536 16.75 -5.77 22.74
N CYS A 537 17.43 -6.42 23.68
CA CYS A 537 18.77 -6.95 23.42
C CYS A 537 18.67 -8.43 23.05
N ALA A 538 19.24 -8.80 21.91
CA ALA A 538 19.34 -10.17 21.44
C ALA A 538 20.65 -10.80 21.96
N GLY A 539 20.65 -11.25 23.22
CA GLY A 539 21.70 -12.09 23.80
C GLY A 539 21.25 -13.55 23.92
N ALA A 540 21.92 -14.36 24.75
CA ALA A 540 21.53 -15.76 24.99
C ALA A 540 20.08 -15.93 25.47
N VAL A 541 19.61 -14.96 26.27
CA VAL A 541 18.21 -14.81 26.67
C VAL A 541 17.79 -13.39 26.28
N PRO A 542 16.96 -13.21 25.23
CA PRO A 542 16.52 -11.89 24.82
C PRO A 542 15.70 -11.19 25.92
N ALA A 543 15.93 -9.88 26.08
CA ALA A 543 15.27 -9.10 27.12
C ALA A 543 14.99 -7.66 26.66
N THR A 544 13.84 -7.13 27.10
CA THR A 544 13.51 -5.71 26.97
C THR A 544 14.26 -4.91 28.03
N GLU A 545 15.18 -4.06 27.61
CA GLU A 545 16.05 -3.26 28.47
C GLU A 545 15.54 -1.82 28.65
N TYR A 546 14.72 -1.35 27.69
CA TYR A 546 14.14 -0.02 27.71
C TYR A 546 12.73 -0.03 27.13
N LYS A 547 11.84 0.75 27.74
CA LYS A 547 10.50 1.08 27.24
C LYS A 547 10.13 2.48 27.72
N GLY A 548 9.89 3.41 26.79
CA GLY A 548 9.52 4.77 27.17
C GLY A 548 9.50 5.75 26.01
N SER A 549 9.62 7.04 26.35
CA SER A 549 9.67 8.12 25.36
C SER A 549 10.98 8.07 24.57
N PRO A 550 10.99 8.33 23.25
CA PRO A 550 12.22 8.43 22.48
C PRO A 550 13.21 9.47 23.03
N ARG A 551 12.73 10.58 23.60
CA ARG A 551 13.60 11.65 24.15
C ARG A 551 14.56 11.18 25.23
N ALA A 552 14.12 10.23 26.07
CA ALA A 552 14.99 9.71 27.11
C ALA A 552 16.08 8.76 26.54
N ALA A 553 15.83 8.14 25.39
CA ALA A 553 16.80 7.28 24.70
C ALA A 553 17.85 8.05 23.88
N GLU A 554 17.69 9.36 23.65
CA GLU A 554 18.74 10.21 23.07
C GLU A 554 20.03 10.24 23.92
N LYS A 555 19.91 9.92 25.22
CA LYS A 555 21.03 9.77 26.17
C LYS A 555 21.51 8.32 26.32
N PHE A 556 21.05 7.41 25.46
CA PHE A 556 21.40 6.00 25.53
C PHE A 556 22.92 5.79 25.56
N GLY A 557 23.36 4.90 26.45
CA GLY A 557 24.76 4.49 26.57
C GLY A 557 24.84 2.97 26.50
N ILE A 558 25.71 2.43 25.64
CA ILE A 558 25.77 0.98 25.44
C ILE A 558 26.19 0.21 26.71
N ASN A 559 26.94 0.87 27.60
CA ASN A 559 27.38 0.30 28.88
C ASN A 559 26.25 0.09 29.89
N VAL A 560 25.04 0.63 29.63
CA VAL A 560 23.87 0.46 30.50
C VAL A 560 23.15 -0.88 30.25
N LEU A 561 23.42 -1.54 29.11
CA LEU A 561 22.81 -2.81 28.75
C LEU A 561 23.22 -3.90 29.74
N LYS A 562 22.23 -4.59 30.34
CA LYS A 562 22.47 -5.70 31.27
C LYS A 562 22.69 -7.03 30.54
N THR A 563 22.16 -7.14 29.32
CA THR A 563 22.23 -8.35 28.49
C THR A 563 23.67 -8.55 28.00
N PRO A 564 24.34 -9.64 28.42
CA PRO A 564 25.75 -9.90 28.07
C PRO A 564 25.89 -10.26 26.59
N VAL A 565 27.11 -10.08 26.08
CA VAL A 565 27.49 -10.58 24.76
C VAL A 565 27.49 -12.10 24.79
N SER A 566 26.93 -12.72 23.74
CA SER A 566 26.80 -14.18 23.64
C SER A 566 27.42 -14.71 22.35
N ALA A 567 27.88 -15.96 22.39
CA ALA A 567 28.27 -16.70 21.18
C ALA A 567 27.06 -17.25 20.42
N GLU A 568 25.95 -17.49 21.12
CA GLU A 568 24.69 -17.97 20.56
C GLU A 568 23.58 -16.98 20.90
N VAL A 569 22.89 -16.50 19.86
CA VAL A 569 21.80 -15.53 19.95
C VAL A 569 20.57 -16.13 19.27
N PRO A 570 19.54 -16.57 20.03
CA PRO A 570 18.26 -16.98 19.47
C PRO A 570 17.48 -15.76 18.96
N LEU A 571 17.79 -15.35 17.73
CA LEU A 571 17.23 -14.17 17.08
C LEU A 571 15.71 -14.28 16.90
N ASP A 572 15.19 -15.47 16.64
CA ASP A 572 13.76 -15.77 16.58
C ASP A 572 12.99 -15.37 17.85
N LEU A 573 13.56 -15.63 19.02
CA LEU A 573 12.99 -15.23 20.30
C LEU A 573 13.03 -13.70 20.50
N ALA A 574 14.12 -13.06 20.08
CA ALA A 574 14.25 -11.60 20.15
C ALA A 574 13.24 -10.90 19.22
N LEU A 575 13.08 -11.41 18.00
CA LEU A 575 12.10 -10.92 17.02
C LEU A 575 10.67 -11.09 17.53
N ARG A 576 10.33 -12.26 18.10
CA ARG A 576 9.02 -12.51 18.73
C ARG A 576 8.75 -11.54 19.88
N LEU A 577 9.71 -11.35 20.78
CA LEU A 577 9.59 -10.44 21.91
C LEU A 577 9.37 -8.99 21.43
N ALA A 578 10.16 -8.55 20.46
CA ALA A 578 10.09 -7.20 19.91
C ALA A 578 8.75 -6.91 19.22
N ALA A 579 8.24 -7.86 18.44
CA ALA A 579 6.97 -7.75 17.74
C ALA A 579 5.77 -7.84 18.69
N ASN A 580 5.82 -8.69 19.72
CA ASN A 580 4.71 -8.86 20.66
C ASN A 580 4.33 -7.55 21.36
N ASP A 581 5.34 -6.75 21.71
CA ASP A 581 5.16 -5.45 22.34
C ASP A 581 4.53 -4.37 21.44
N LEU A 582 4.48 -4.62 20.12
CA LEU A 582 3.91 -3.74 19.10
C LEU A 582 2.50 -4.16 18.66
N ILE A 583 2.02 -5.38 18.95
CA ILE A 583 0.71 -5.88 18.47
C ILE A 583 -0.46 -4.97 18.84
N ASN A 584 -0.38 -4.25 19.95
CA ASN A 584 -1.43 -3.35 20.42
C ASN A 584 -1.09 -1.87 20.21
N ALA A 585 0.02 -1.55 19.54
CA ALA A 585 0.37 -0.17 19.20
C ALA A 585 -0.64 0.41 18.19
N GLU A 586 -1.19 1.58 18.48
CA GLU A 586 -2.13 2.27 17.58
C GLU A 586 -1.41 2.91 16.37
N ALA A 587 -0.12 3.21 16.54
CA ALA A 587 0.76 3.82 15.55
C ALA A 587 1.24 2.84 14.46
N LYS A 588 2.02 3.33 13.50
CA LYS A 588 2.79 2.48 12.57
C LYS A 588 3.80 1.68 13.38
N ARG A 589 3.96 0.39 13.06
CA ARG A 589 4.69 -0.57 13.89
C ARG A 589 5.93 -1.05 13.15
N ALA A 590 7.08 -0.92 13.77
CA ALA A 590 8.32 -1.36 13.16
C ALA A 590 9.28 -1.97 14.17
N VAL A 591 10.05 -2.94 13.69
CA VAL A 591 11.24 -3.47 14.34
C VAL A 591 12.44 -3.04 13.51
N VAL A 592 13.40 -2.37 14.16
CA VAL A 592 14.69 -2.03 13.55
C VAL A 592 15.77 -2.87 14.19
N PHE A 593 16.51 -3.63 13.38
CA PHE A 593 17.52 -4.57 13.85
C PHE A 593 18.93 -4.02 13.60
N LEU A 594 19.64 -3.68 14.68
CA LEU A 594 21.02 -3.19 14.62
C LEU A 594 21.98 -4.38 14.73
N SER A 595 22.67 -4.72 13.65
CA SER A 595 23.57 -5.90 13.60
C SER A 595 24.68 -5.75 12.57
N ALA A 596 25.79 -6.48 12.77
CA ALA A 596 26.82 -6.70 11.75
C ALA A 596 26.33 -7.55 10.56
N GLY A 597 25.03 -7.89 10.50
CA GLY A 597 24.43 -8.61 9.38
C GLY A 597 24.75 -10.11 9.39
N ARG A 598 25.17 -10.65 10.54
CA ARG A 598 25.49 -12.07 10.71
C ARG A 598 24.56 -12.73 11.71
N VAL A 599 24.19 -13.97 11.46
CA VAL A 599 23.37 -14.79 12.37
C VAL A 599 24.24 -15.84 13.06
N THR A 600 23.97 -16.11 14.33
CA THR A 600 24.67 -17.18 15.07
C THR A 600 24.06 -18.54 14.74
N GLN A 601 24.76 -19.63 15.09
CA GLN A 601 24.16 -20.97 15.05
C GLN A 601 22.86 -21.00 15.87
N ASN A 602 21.85 -21.75 15.39
CA ASN A 602 20.54 -21.90 16.03
C ASN A 602 19.74 -20.60 16.21
N ALA A 603 20.05 -19.52 15.48
CA ALA A 603 19.32 -18.25 15.58
C ALA A 603 17.80 -18.35 15.32
N PHE A 604 17.35 -19.40 14.61
CA PHE A 604 15.95 -19.64 14.23
C PHE A 604 15.47 -21.03 14.67
N LYS A 605 15.84 -21.46 15.89
CA LYS A 605 15.58 -22.83 16.35
C LYS A 605 14.13 -23.08 16.78
N LYS A 606 13.47 -22.11 17.41
CA LYS A 606 12.10 -22.27 17.94
C LYS A 606 11.05 -21.83 16.93
N TYR A 607 11.29 -20.74 16.22
CA TYR A 607 10.40 -20.24 15.16
C TYR A 607 11.17 -20.10 13.85
N GLY A 608 10.63 -20.71 12.79
CA GLY A 608 11.21 -20.63 11.46
C GLY A 608 11.03 -19.26 10.81
N LEU A 609 11.80 -19.00 9.74
CA LEU A 609 11.75 -17.73 9.00
C LEU A 609 10.36 -17.44 8.41
N SER A 610 9.71 -18.45 7.83
CA SER A 610 8.37 -18.31 7.26
C SER A 610 7.32 -17.96 8.32
N GLU A 611 7.39 -18.58 9.50
CA GLU A 611 6.49 -18.30 10.63
C GLU A 611 6.70 -16.89 11.19
N LEU A 612 7.96 -16.45 11.33
CA LEU A 612 8.27 -15.09 11.80
C LEU A 612 7.83 -14.04 10.79
N THR A 613 8.10 -14.27 9.51
CA THR A 613 7.65 -13.39 8.42
C THR A 613 6.12 -13.28 8.41
N ALA A 614 5.41 -14.41 8.49
CA ALA A 614 3.96 -14.43 8.62
C ALA A 614 3.49 -13.70 9.88
N TYR A 615 4.14 -13.90 11.02
CA TYR A 615 3.80 -13.22 12.28
C TYR A 615 3.94 -11.70 12.16
N PHE A 616 4.99 -11.20 11.52
CA PHE A 616 5.20 -9.77 11.29
C PHE A 616 4.14 -9.21 10.34
N ASN A 617 3.94 -9.85 9.18
CA ASN A 617 2.98 -9.42 8.18
C ASN A 617 1.53 -9.44 8.69
N ASN A 618 1.13 -10.53 9.36
CA ASN A 618 -0.24 -10.71 9.90
C ASN A 618 -0.56 -9.76 11.07
N ASN A 619 0.42 -9.00 11.55
CA ASN A 619 0.25 -7.98 12.58
C ASN A 619 0.67 -6.58 12.11
N SER A 620 0.90 -6.39 10.81
CA SER A 620 1.31 -5.13 10.19
C SER A 620 2.57 -4.53 10.82
N ILE A 621 3.59 -5.36 11.06
CA ILE A 621 4.88 -4.96 11.64
C ILE A 621 5.94 -4.99 10.55
N ALA A 622 6.56 -3.85 10.26
CA ALA A 622 7.70 -3.77 9.33
C ALA A 622 8.99 -4.22 10.02
N PHE A 623 9.90 -4.83 9.28
CA PHE A 623 11.24 -5.22 9.76
C PHE A 623 12.32 -4.54 8.92
N SER A 624 13.19 -3.74 9.55
CA SER A 624 14.24 -2.99 8.85
C SER A 624 15.60 -3.22 9.49
N PRO A 625 16.52 -3.94 8.84
CA PRO A 625 17.87 -4.09 9.35
C PRO A 625 18.71 -2.83 9.11
N VAL A 626 19.47 -2.40 10.12
CA VAL A 626 20.54 -1.40 10.02
C VAL A 626 21.86 -2.12 10.20
N LEU A 627 22.57 -2.28 9.09
CA LEU A 627 23.82 -3.02 9.00
C LEU A 627 24.99 -2.17 9.49
N LEU A 628 25.74 -2.72 10.43
CA LEU A 628 26.92 -2.10 11.05
C LEU A 628 28.19 -2.26 10.20
N THR A 629 28.13 -3.11 9.17
CA THR A 629 29.22 -3.39 8.23
C THR A 629 28.75 -3.22 6.79
N GLN A 630 29.68 -2.90 5.88
CA GLN A 630 29.39 -2.95 4.45
C GLN A 630 29.34 -4.40 3.96
N GLY A 631 28.39 -4.70 3.09
CA GLY A 631 28.20 -6.03 2.49
C GLY A 631 26.80 -6.60 2.75
N ALA A 632 26.48 -7.67 2.02
CA ALA A 632 25.21 -8.36 2.17
C ALA A 632 25.07 -9.00 3.56
N ALA A 633 23.88 -8.85 4.15
CA ALA A 633 23.49 -9.58 5.33
C ALA A 633 23.36 -11.09 5.02
N ASP A 634 23.40 -11.92 6.05
CA ASP A 634 23.16 -13.35 5.89
C ASP A 634 21.76 -13.61 5.31
N PRO A 635 21.59 -14.70 4.53
CA PRO A 635 20.36 -14.99 3.80
C PRO A 635 19.09 -14.95 4.66
N GLU A 636 19.19 -15.30 5.93
CA GLU A 636 18.08 -15.28 6.88
C GLU A 636 17.57 -13.87 7.19
N ILE A 637 18.47 -12.89 7.32
CA ILE A 637 18.11 -11.48 7.53
C ILE A 637 17.56 -10.89 6.23
N ALA A 638 18.20 -11.19 5.11
CA ALA A 638 17.72 -10.78 3.78
C ALA A 638 16.32 -11.33 3.51
N TYR A 639 16.05 -12.60 3.83
CA TYR A 639 14.74 -13.21 3.68
C TYR A 639 13.66 -12.48 4.49
N LEU A 640 13.94 -12.10 5.75
CA LEU A 640 12.99 -11.35 6.57
C LEU A 640 12.73 -9.95 6.00
N GLU A 641 13.75 -9.29 5.46
CA GLU A 641 13.61 -7.97 4.84
C GLU A 641 12.79 -8.06 3.53
N GLU A 642 13.17 -8.95 2.61
CA GLU A 642 12.51 -9.13 1.31
C GLU A 642 11.03 -9.53 1.43
N ASN A 643 10.66 -10.22 2.52
CA ASN A 643 9.30 -10.72 2.73
C ASN A 643 8.50 -9.90 3.77
N THR A 644 9.00 -8.74 4.20
CA THR A 644 8.25 -7.79 5.05
C THR A 644 8.31 -6.38 4.47
N LYS A 645 7.53 -5.44 5.02
CA LYS A 645 7.38 -4.07 4.47
C LYS A 645 8.53 -3.12 4.79
N GLY A 646 9.67 -3.60 5.29
CA GLY A 646 10.80 -2.73 5.65
C GLY A 646 11.85 -2.63 4.55
N LYS A 647 12.98 -1.99 4.89
CA LYS A 647 14.15 -1.86 4.00
C LYS A 647 15.43 -2.04 4.79
N SER A 648 16.50 -2.38 4.10
CA SER A 648 17.86 -2.40 4.65
C SER A 648 18.53 -1.02 4.63
N TYR A 649 19.30 -0.73 5.67
CA TYR A 649 20.06 0.51 5.84
C TYR A 649 21.49 0.20 6.30
N TYR A 650 22.40 1.15 6.13
CA TYR A 650 23.77 1.08 6.64
C TYR A 650 24.01 2.18 7.66
N VAL A 651 24.82 1.91 8.68
CA VAL A 651 25.14 2.91 9.71
C VAL A 651 26.03 4.06 9.21
N PHE A 652 26.75 3.88 8.10
CA PHE A 652 27.73 4.85 7.58
C PHE A 652 27.22 5.71 6.41
N ARG A 653 25.93 6.07 6.39
CA ARG A 653 25.35 6.88 5.32
C ARG A 653 25.60 8.37 5.55
N GLN A 654 25.78 9.13 4.47
CA GLN A 654 26.08 10.58 4.54
C GLN A 654 24.94 11.39 5.18
N GLU A 655 23.70 11.00 4.91
CA GLU A 655 22.47 11.57 5.45
C GLU A 655 22.09 11.09 6.86
N GLY A 656 22.84 10.14 7.42
CA GLY A 656 22.54 9.52 8.72
C GLY A 656 21.40 8.49 8.68
N LEU A 657 20.73 8.30 9.82
CA LEU A 657 19.66 7.32 10.05
C LEU A 657 18.28 7.96 10.27
N ALA A 658 18.17 9.29 10.25
CA ALA A 658 16.87 9.96 10.28
C ALA A 658 15.90 9.46 9.18
N PRO A 659 16.36 9.20 7.93
CA PRO A 659 15.50 8.66 6.88
C PRO A 659 14.87 7.31 7.19
N VAL A 660 15.47 6.49 8.09
CA VAL A 660 14.86 5.22 8.53
C VAL A 660 13.48 5.49 9.13
N VAL A 661 13.40 6.49 10.01
CA VAL A 661 12.16 6.84 10.69
C VAL A 661 11.16 7.47 9.71
N ASP A 662 11.62 8.30 8.78
CA ASP A 662 10.76 8.91 7.78
C ASP A 662 10.19 7.89 6.78
N ASP A 663 10.99 6.91 6.35
CA ASP A 663 10.52 5.79 5.52
C ASP A 663 9.45 4.98 6.25
N LEU A 664 9.65 4.67 7.54
CA LEU A 664 8.67 3.97 8.37
C LEU A 664 7.38 4.78 8.54
N ARG A 665 7.49 6.11 8.74
CA ARG A 665 6.34 7.03 8.76
C ARG A 665 5.61 7.10 7.45
N ASN A 666 6.28 6.86 6.33
CA ASN A 666 5.68 6.89 5.00
C ASN A 666 5.21 5.51 4.53
N LEU A 667 5.33 4.46 5.34
CA LEU A 667 4.80 3.15 4.96
C LEU A 667 3.28 3.19 4.77
N PRO A 668 2.74 2.64 3.66
CA PRO A 668 1.31 2.47 3.51
C PRO A 668 0.82 1.38 4.46
N VAL A 669 -0.10 1.74 5.36
CA VAL A 669 -0.69 0.82 6.34
C VAL A 669 -2.21 0.88 6.24
N GLY A 670 -2.81 -0.21 5.76
CA GLY A 670 -4.25 -0.35 5.53
C GLY A 670 -5.05 -0.70 6.79
N ARG A 671 -4.72 -0.11 7.94
CA ARG A 671 -5.46 -0.32 9.19
C ARG A 671 -6.38 0.86 9.50
N TYR A 672 -7.61 0.56 9.92
CA TYR A 672 -8.68 1.52 10.13
C TYR A 672 -9.37 1.27 11.47
N GLN A 673 -9.85 2.35 12.09
CA GLN A 673 -10.63 2.32 13.32
C GLN A 673 -12.00 2.94 13.07
N LEU A 674 -13.04 2.14 13.27
CA LEU A 674 -14.43 2.55 13.17
C LEU A 674 -15.08 2.51 14.56
N SER A 675 -15.96 3.46 14.86
CA SER A 675 -16.79 3.43 16.07
C SER A 675 -18.26 3.37 15.72
N TYR A 676 -19.06 2.70 16.55
CA TYR A 676 -20.52 2.71 16.43
C TYR A 676 -21.18 2.49 17.81
N MET A 677 -22.50 2.72 17.88
CA MET A 677 -23.31 2.43 19.07
C MET A 677 -24.01 1.09 18.91
N SER A 678 -23.70 0.11 19.77
CA SER A 678 -24.39 -1.17 19.77
C SER A 678 -25.79 -1.05 20.38
N SER A 679 -26.74 -1.79 19.81
CA SER A 679 -28.10 -1.94 20.34
C SER A 679 -28.43 -3.37 20.78
N LEU A 680 -27.45 -4.28 20.75
CA LEU A 680 -27.66 -5.67 21.11
C LEU A 680 -27.74 -5.85 22.63
N ASN A 681 -28.53 -6.83 23.07
CA ASN A 681 -28.58 -7.22 24.47
C ASN A 681 -27.32 -8.02 24.83
N THR A 682 -26.63 -7.61 25.89
CA THR A 682 -25.36 -8.20 26.31
C THR A 682 -25.52 -9.41 27.21
N ASP A 683 -26.72 -9.67 27.75
CA ASP A 683 -26.94 -10.69 28.80
C ASP A 683 -25.92 -10.56 29.95
N MET A 684 -25.82 -9.36 30.55
CA MET A 684 -24.81 -9.03 31.57
C MET A 684 -23.36 -9.28 31.11
N GLY A 685 -23.08 -9.15 29.81
CA GLY A 685 -21.77 -9.39 29.19
C GLY A 685 -21.49 -10.84 28.78
N ARG A 686 -22.47 -11.74 28.92
CA ARG A 686 -22.32 -13.18 28.58
C ARG A 686 -22.71 -13.50 27.14
N ALA A 687 -23.47 -12.64 26.47
CA ALA A 687 -23.86 -12.84 25.09
C ALA A 687 -22.68 -12.56 24.14
N PHE A 688 -22.47 -13.45 23.18
CA PHE A 688 -21.58 -13.21 22.06
C PHE A 688 -22.30 -12.35 21.02
N LEU A 689 -21.75 -11.19 20.72
CA LEU A 689 -22.32 -10.20 19.83
C LEU A 689 -21.64 -10.29 18.46
N PRO A 690 -22.35 -10.74 17.40
CA PRO A 690 -21.76 -10.86 16.07
C PRO A 690 -21.60 -9.49 15.41
N ILE A 691 -20.52 -9.34 14.65
CA ILE A 691 -20.24 -8.14 13.87
C ILE A 691 -19.73 -8.53 12.48
N GLU A 692 -20.21 -7.83 11.46
CA GLU A 692 -19.75 -7.98 10.09
C GLU A 692 -19.31 -6.64 9.52
N VAL A 693 -18.27 -6.66 8.69
CA VAL A 693 -17.80 -5.48 7.97
C VAL A 693 -17.66 -5.78 6.50
N GLU A 694 -18.17 -4.87 5.67
CA GLU A 694 -17.94 -4.86 4.22
C GLU A 694 -17.16 -3.61 3.85
N THR A 695 -16.13 -3.79 3.02
CA THR A 695 -15.30 -2.71 2.50
C THR A 695 -15.44 -2.64 0.99
N TYR A 696 -15.54 -1.43 0.44
CA TYR A 696 -15.74 -1.17 -0.97
C TYR A 696 -14.72 -0.16 -1.48
N LEU A 697 -14.07 -0.46 -2.61
CA LEU A 697 -13.21 0.46 -3.33
C LEU A 697 -13.38 0.26 -4.83
N MET A 698 -14.01 1.23 -5.51
CA MET A 698 -14.36 1.15 -6.93
C MET A 698 -15.15 -0.15 -7.23
N ASN A 699 -14.65 -0.99 -8.14
CA ASN A 699 -15.26 -2.27 -8.51
C ASN A 699 -14.81 -3.45 -7.64
N ARG A 700 -14.04 -3.21 -6.57
CA ARG A 700 -13.61 -4.23 -5.61
C ARG A 700 -14.38 -4.12 -4.30
N SER A 701 -14.64 -5.27 -3.69
CA SER A 701 -15.17 -5.35 -2.33
C SER A 701 -14.50 -6.47 -1.56
N GLY A 702 -14.60 -6.40 -0.24
CA GLY A 702 -14.20 -7.45 0.68
C GLY A 702 -15.09 -7.44 1.91
N ARG A 703 -15.15 -8.57 2.61
CA ARG A 703 -15.99 -8.75 3.79
C ARG A 703 -15.24 -9.53 4.84
N ASP A 704 -15.54 -9.27 6.10
CA ASP A 704 -15.16 -10.14 7.21
C ASP A 704 -16.29 -10.26 8.24
N GLU A 705 -16.27 -11.36 8.99
CA GLU A 705 -17.23 -11.69 10.04
C GLU A 705 -16.50 -12.10 11.33
N SER A 706 -16.95 -11.53 12.45
CA SER A 706 -16.38 -11.78 13.78
C SER A 706 -17.46 -11.61 14.86
N GLY A 707 -17.02 -11.45 16.11
CA GLY A 707 -17.88 -11.08 17.22
C GLY A 707 -17.07 -10.68 18.45
N TYR A 708 -17.77 -10.27 19.51
CA TYR A 708 -17.16 -9.80 20.75
C TYR A 708 -18.09 -10.02 21.95
N PHE A 709 -17.56 -9.78 23.15
CA PHE A 709 -18.33 -9.77 24.39
C PHE A 709 -18.26 -8.37 25.00
N ALA A 710 -19.38 -7.88 25.51
CA ALA A 710 -19.40 -6.67 26.33
C ALA A 710 -18.81 -6.96 27.73
N PRO A 711 -18.40 -5.92 28.49
CA PRO A 711 -17.95 -6.08 29.87
C PRO A 711 -19.01 -6.77 30.73
N LEU A 712 -18.57 -7.61 31.66
CA LEU A 712 -19.44 -8.23 32.66
C LEU A 712 -20.01 -7.14 33.59
N GLN A 713 -21.31 -7.21 33.87
CA GLN A 713 -22.02 -6.29 34.76
C GLN A 713 -22.09 -6.78 36.19
#